data_AF-A0A1X2YRN7-F1
#
_entry.id   AF-A0A1X2YRN7-F1
#
_cell.length_a   1.000
_cell.length_b   1.000
_cell.length_c   1.000
_cell.angle_alpha   90.00
_cell.angle_beta   90.00
_cell.angle_gamma   90.00
#
_symmetry.space_group_name_H-M   'P 1'
#
loop_
_entity.id
_entity.type
_entity.pdbx_description
1 polymer ?
#
loop_
_entity_poly.entity_id
_entity_poly.type
_entity_poly.pdbx_seq_one_letter_code
_entity_poly.pdbx_strand_id
1 'polypeptide(L)'
;MTAKTNIRYRVGADVGLNSLGFSAIQLDANGNPITLLKTLSYIHDGGVDPTQNKSGTTRKAMAGIARRTRNMRKRRRHRLNQLDRQLYQLGYPVDDVPESEHGLYEYWNVRSALATAYVPDKDKRDRMMVMAIRHIARHRGWRNSYSRVETLFEDVEPSDQYKDLKQRVETRLGMKLDEDMTPAQLVALTLSDRDENFMRVRTSTKYGEGVLPSRLMQSDNARELRRIFTVQQVPEDVWKPILRTVFHCVSPKGSAEKHVGTDPLDQTQKRALKASLAFQKYRILNVITNLRIRRKSEASRPLTVNEKQDVYELLTTAKEDLEWLDVCAVLDIERNELKGVGTLTHDGEERIGNKPPVLDTVIRLHGIKNTKLRKMMDAWWNAATEDEQAAMIRLLSNTVDLDKVRDLIEYASPIEFIDGLDEDLLTPLDSISLPVGRAAYSEKTLDRLSKRMLETEDDLHYAIRHEFDVPADWKPPVPPVQEPTGNPAVDRVLKAFNRFLSQCEQQYGIPESVSIETTKESFSSIAFGRTLDYERRQRRDKDNQMRAAIREDMRKQLSNGGSFKVHDYDIRRWEIVQSQNNTCLYCGATSPRFSFDKSELDHIVPRRGVGSDSKRTNMAAVCPECNASKSNVPFAVWVHSDYAREHGITMNDVIARLTSSRC
;
A
#
# COMPACT_ATOMS: atom_id res chain seq x y z
N MET A 1 -1.73 -11.35 48.61
CA MET A 1 -2.55 -10.47 47.75
C MET A 1 -2.77 -9.17 48.51
N THR A 2 -2.00 -8.13 48.20
CA THR A 2 -2.16 -6.80 48.79
C THR A 2 -3.45 -6.16 48.28
N ALA A 3 -4.22 -5.54 49.17
CA ALA A 3 -5.50 -4.91 48.86
C ALA A 3 -5.37 -3.91 47.70
N LYS A 4 -6.27 -4.00 46.70
CA LYS A 4 -6.37 -3.04 45.61
C LYS A 4 -6.73 -1.67 46.20
N THR A 5 -5.78 -0.75 46.28
CA THR A 5 -6.09 0.67 46.48
C THR A 5 -6.71 1.15 45.17
N ASN A 6 -8.03 1.33 45.16
CA ASN A 6 -8.77 1.79 43.99
C ASN A 6 -8.51 3.30 43.82
N ILE A 7 -7.39 3.64 43.19
CA ILE A 7 -6.95 5.02 43.01
C ILE A 7 -7.60 5.56 41.72
N ARG A 8 -8.14 6.79 41.76
CA ARG A 8 -8.60 7.47 40.53
C ARG A 8 -7.40 8.01 39.78
N TYR A 9 -7.14 7.51 38.57
CA TYR A 9 -5.99 7.93 37.79
C TYR A 9 -6.23 7.83 36.27
N ARG A 10 -5.41 8.54 35.50
CA ARG A 10 -5.37 8.48 34.03
C ARG A 10 -4.01 8.03 33.54
N VAL A 11 -3.98 7.41 32.37
CA VAL A 11 -2.74 7.04 31.67
C VAL A 11 -2.55 7.93 30.45
N GLY A 12 -1.36 8.46 30.26
CA GLY A 12 -0.90 9.09 29.04
C GLY A 12 0.20 8.24 28.38
N ALA A 13 0.19 8.15 27.06
CA ALA A 13 1.25 7.53 26.28
C ALA A 13 1.63 8.40 25.08
N ASP A 14 2.93 8.64 24.92
CA ASP A 14 3.53 9.29 23.75
C ASP A 14 4.25 8.25 22.91
N VAL A 15 3.75 7.99 21.70
CA VAL A 15 4.29 7.00 20.79
C VAL A 15 5.21 7.69 19.78
N GLY A 16 6.52 7.55 19.96
CA GLY A 16 7.53 8.02 19.00
C GLY A 16 8.00 6.94 18.02
N LEU A 17 8.90 7.33 17.11
CA LEU A 17 9.51 6.40 16.15
C LEU A 17 10.45 5.38 16.80
N ASN A 18 11.16 5.78 17.87
CA ASN A 18 12.16 5.00 18.59
C ASN A 18 11.93 4.93 20.11
N SER A 19 10.83 5.47 20.59
CA SER A 19 10.55 5.64 22.01
C SER A 19 9.06 5.56 22.30
N LEU A 20 8.73 5.15 23.52
CA LEU A 20 7.39 5.21 24.08
C LEU A 20 7.49 5.90 25.44
N GLY A 21 6.92 7.10 25.55
CA GLY A 21 6.70 7.75 26.83
C GLY A 21 5.42 7.22 27.46
N PHE A 22 5.44 6.92 28.75
CA PHE A 22 4.24 6.60 29.51
C PHE A 22 4.19 7.41 30.79
N SER A 23 2.98 7.79 31.20
CA SER A 23 2.71 8.45 32.47
C SER A 23 1.39 7.94 33.05
N ALA A 24 1.35 7.68 34.35
CA ALA A 24 0.14 7.41 35.13
C ALA A 24 0.01 8.51 36.17
N ILE A 25 -1.11 9.23 36.17
CA ILE A 25 -1.33 10.43 36.97
C ILE A 25 -2.60 10.25 37.79
N GLN A 26 -2.46 10.29 39.11
CA GLN A 26 -3.56 10.29 40.06
C GLN A 26 -4.34 11.60 40.00
N LEU A 27 -5.65 11.49 40.17
CA LEU A 27 -6.59 12.59 40.19
C LEU A 27 -7.24 12.77 41.56
N ASP A 28 -7.61 14.01 41.87
CA ASP A 28 -8.54 14.31 42.96
C ASP A 28 -10.00 14.02 42.56
N ALA A 29 -10.94 14.34 43.46
CA ALA A 29 -12.37 14.19 43.21
C ALA A 29 -12.88 15.03 42.01
N ASN A 30 -12.25 16.19 41.76
CA ASN A 30 -12.61 17.15 40.73
C ASN A 30 -11.95 16.84 39.37
N GLY A 31 -11.12 15.80 39.29
CA GLY A 31 -10.40 15.41 38.09
C GLY A 31 -9.11 16.20 37.86
N ASN A 32 -8.61 16.94 38.85
CA ASN A 32 -7.33 17.63 38.76
C ASN A 32 -6.18 16.67 39.05
N PRO A 33 -5.06 16.76 38.32
CA PRO A 33 -3.84 16.03 38.61
C PRO A 33 -3.30 16.35 40.02
N ILE A 34 -3.06 15.33 40.84
CA ILE A 34 -2.49 15.50 42.18
C ILE A 34 -1.14 14.80 42.37
N THR A 35 -0.92 13.65 41.74
CA THR A 35 0.32 12.89 41.93
C THR A 35 0.70 12.13 40.68
N LEU A 36 1.98 12.14 40.36
CA LEU A 36 2.56 11.36 39.28
C LEU A 36 2.88 9.96 39.83
N LEU A 37 2.04 8.98 39.53
CA LEU A 37 2.14 7.62 40.05
C LEU A 37 3.29 6.85 39.41
N LYS A 38 3.48 7.00 38.10
CA LYS A 38 4.53 6.31 37.34
C LYS A 38 4.80 7.01 36.04
N THR A 39 6.06 7.28 35.73
CA THR A 39 6.47 7.78 34.42
C THR A 39 7.68 7.01 33.94
N LEU A 40 7.71 6.67 32.66
CA LEU A 40 8.84 5.99 32.05
C LEU A 40 8.99 6.34 30.57
N SER A 41 10.23 6.31 30.09
CA SER A 41 10.56 6.40 28.68
C SER A 41 11.16 5.07 28.24
N TYR A 42 10.41 4.28 27.46
CA TYR A 42 10.86 3.02 26.91
C TYR A 42 11.51 3.26 25.54
N ILE A 43 12.83 3.16 25.48
CA ILE A 43 13.60 3.35 24.24
C ILE A 43 13.80 2.01 23.53
N HIS A 44 13.64 2.01 22.21
CA HIS A 44 13.87 0.82 21.40
C HIS A 44 14.60 1.12 20.08
N ASP A 45 15.30 0.12 19.58
CA ASP A 45 16.08 0.16 18.33
C ASP A 45 15.26 0.19 17.03
N GLY A 46 13.92 0.24 17.12
CA GLY A 46 13.06 0.26 15.95
C GLY A 46 12.95 -1.10 15.24
N GLY A 47 13.53 -2.16 15.79
CA GLY A 47 13.57 -3.50 15.19
C GLY A 47 14.49 -3.60 13.97
N VAL A 48 15.39 -2.62 13.80
CA VAL A 48 16.35 -2.55 12.70
C VAL A 48 17.48 -3.54 12.93
N ASP A 49 17.92 -4.18 11.85
CA ASP A 49 19.11 -5.03 11.90
C ASP A 49 20.36 -4.16 12.14
N PRO A 50 21.21 -4.46 13.15
CA PRO A 50 22.38 -3.64 13.46
C PRO A 50 23.30 -3.39 12.25
N THR A 51 23.39 -4.35 11.34
CA THR A 51 24.24 -4.27 10.13
C THR A 51 23.60 -3.45 9.01
N GLN A 52 22.27 -3.25 9.05
CA GLN A 52 21.49 -2.52 8.05
C GLN A 52 20.95 -1.20 8.58
N ASN A 53 21.63 -0.61 9.56
CA ASN A 53 21.16 0.63 10.17
C ASN A 53 21.05 1.77 9.14
N LYS A 54 21.91 1.83 8.11
CA LYS A 54 21.82 2.86 7.06
C LYS A 54 20.54 2.76 6.23
N SER A 55 20.16 1.55 5.82
CA SER A 55 18.94 1.29 5.02
C SER A 55 17.67 1.23 5.87
N GLY A 56 17.79 1.10 7.20
CA GLY A 56 16.64 0.97 8.10
C GLY A 56 15.92 -0.37 7.95
N THR A 57 16.59 -1.38 7.37
CA THR A 57 15.98 -2.70 7.11
C THR A 57 15.74 -3.45 8.42
N THR A 58 14.54 -4.00 8.58
CA THR A 58 14.16 -4.70 9.82
C THR A 58 14.79 -6.08 9.94
N ARG A 59 15.02 -6.57 11.16
CA ARG A 59 15.46 -7.95 11.42
C ARG A 59 14.51 -8.99 10.84
N LYS A 60 13.19 -8.74 10.91
CA LYS A 60 12.17 -9.64 10.33
C LYS A 60 12.30 -9.71 8.81
N ALA A 61 12.57 -8.59 8.13
CA ALA A 61 12.83 -8.58 6.69
C ALA A 61 14.11 -9.35 6.35
N MET A 62 15.22 -9.10 7.05
CA MET A 62 16.49 -9.83 6.85
C MET A 62 16.35 -11.33 7.11
N ALA A 63 15.74 -11.72 8.23
CA ALA A 63 15.46 -13.12 8.54
C ALA A 63 14.49 -13.74 7.52
N GLY A 64 13.55 -12.96 7.00
CA GLY A 64 12.65 -13.35 5.90
C GLY A 64 13.42 -13.65 4.61
N ILE A 65 14.33 -12.77 4.20
CA ILE A 65 15.21 -12.97 3.04
C ILE A 65 16.06 -14.23 3.24
N ALA A 66 16.75 -14.35 4.37
CA ALA A 66 17.59 -15.51 4.67
C ALA A 66 16.79 -16.83 4.67
N ARG A 67 15.57 -16.83 5.22
CA ARG A 67 14.67 -17.98 5.21
C ARG A 67 14.22 -18.33 3.80
N ARG A 68 13.80 -17.36 2.99
CA ARG A 68 13.42 -17.58 1.58
C ARG A 68 14.59 -18.13 0.77
N THR A 69 15.80 -17.58 0.96
CA THR A 69 17.02 -18.08 0.30
C THR A 69 17.36 -19.51 0.73
N ARG A 70 17.28 -19.85 2.01
CA ARG A 70 17.48 -21.23 2.50
C ARG A 70 16.45 -22.19 1.90
N ASN A 71 15.17 -21.80 1.89
CA ASN A 71 14.10 -22.59 1.29
C ASN A 71 14.31 -22.77 -0.21
N MET A 72 14.70 -21.72 -0.93
CA MET A 72 15.05 -21.79 -2.36
C MET A 72 16.20 -22.78 -2.59
N ARG A 73 17.29 -22.70 -1.82
CA ARG A 73 18.42 -23.63 -1.92
C ARG A 73 18.01 -25.08 -1.60
N LYS A 74 17.22 -25.28 -0.54
CA LYS A 74 16.68 -26.61 -0.16
C LYS A 74 15.81 -27.20 -1.27
N ARG A 75 14.88 -26.41 -1.81
CA ARG A 75 13.99 -26.82 -2.92
C ARG A 75 14.78 -27.11 -4.19
N ARG A 76 15.76 -26.26 -4.53
CA ARG A 76 16.68 -26.50 -5.66
C ARG A 76 17.42 -27.83 -5.49
N ARG A 77 18.02 -28.08 -4.33
CA ARG A 77 18.71 -29.34 -4.04
C ARG A 77 17.77 -30.54 -4.16
N HIS A 78 16.59 -30.46 -3.55
CA HIS A 78 15.61 -31.54 -3.62
C HIS A 78 15.19 -31.86 -5.07
N ARG A 79 14.90 -30.83 -5.87
CA ARG A 79 14.55 -30.97 -7.29
C ARG A 79 15.69 -31.58 -8.10
N LEU A 80 16.92 -31.13 -7.90
CA LEU A 80 18.09 -31.68 -8.62
C LEU A 80 18.33 -33.15 -8.24
N ASN A 81 18.20 -33.50 -6.95
CA ASN A 81 18.29 -34.90 -6.53
C ASN A 81 17.16 -35.76 -7.11
N GLN A 82 15.94 -35.22 -7.23
CA GLN A 82 14.82 -35.90 -7.87
C GLN A 82 15.09 -36.11 -9.37
N LEU A 83 15.63 -35.10 -10.05
CA LEU A 83 16.03 -35.18 -11.45
C LEU A 83 17.11 -36.24 -11.67
N ASP A 84 18.15 -36.27 -10.84
CA ASP A 84 19.22 -37.26 -10.95
C ASP A 84 18.70 -38.69 -10.74
N ARG A 85 17.83 -38.90 -9.74
CA ARG A 85 17.15 -40.19 -9.55
C ARG A 85 16.33 -40.61 -10.75
N GLN A 86 15.60 -39.66 -11.36
CA GLN A 86 14.80 -39.91 -12.55
C GLN A 86 15.69 -40.28 -13.74
N LEU A 87 16.78 -39.55 -13.97
CA LEU A 87 17.73 -39.86 -15.04
C LEU A 87 18.38 -41.25 -14.84
N TYR A 88 18.73 -41.59 -13.60
CA TYR A 88 19.28 -42.91 -13.27
C TYR A 88 18.27 -44.04 -13.57
N GLN A 89 17.00 -43.86 -13.20
CA GLN A 89 15.92 -44.82 -13.50
C GLN A 89 15.68 -45.00 -15.01
N LEU A 90 15.95 -43.97 -15.80
CA LEU A 90 15.89 -44.00 -17.26
C LEU A 90 17.16 -44.56 -17.92
N GLY A 91 18.15 -45.00 -17.11
CA GLY A 91 19.39 -45.63 -17.59
C GLY A 91 20.50 -44.66 -18.01
N TYR A 92 20.39 -43.36 -17.68
CA TYR A 92 21.46 -42.41 -17.95
C TYR A 92 22.64 -42.56 -16.97
N PRO A 93 23.90 -42.36 -17.40
CA PRO A 93 25.09 -42.54 -16.58
C PRO A 93 25.35 -41.32 -15.68
N VAL A 94 24.49 -41.13 -14.68
CA VAL A 94 24.48 -39.96 -13.77
C VAL A 94 25.76 -39.86 -12.93
N ASP A 95 26.32 -41.01 -12.54
CA ASP A 95 27.52 -41.10 -11.69
C ASP A 95 28.82 -40.85 -12.46
N ASP A 96 28.81 -41.09 -13.78
CA ASP A 96 29.96 -40.90 -14.68
C ASP A 96 30.21 -39.43 -15.08
N VAL A 97 29.30 -38.54 -14.68
CA VAL A 97 29.33 -37.11 -15.01
C VAL A 97 29.31 -36.30 -13.71
N PRO A 98 30.40 -36.30 -12.92
CA PRO A 98 30.45 -35.61 -11.64
C PRO A 98 30.32 -34.10 -11.81
N GLU A 99 29.59 -33.46 -10.89
CA GLU A 99 29.22 -32.04 -11.01
C GLU A 99 30.40 -31.05 -11.02
N SER A 100 31.54 -31.46 -10.45
CA SER A 100 32.71 -30.61 -10.17
C SER A 100 33.77 -30.56 -11.26
N GLU A 101 33.67 -31.39 -12.29
CA GLU A 101 34.78 -31.61 -13.24
C GLU A 101 34.70 -30.76 -14.52
N HIS A 102 33.56 -30.13 -14.80
CA HIS A 102 33.33 -29.46 -16.08
C HIS A 102 33.41 -27.93 -16.00
N GLY A 103 34.09 -27.32 -16.97
CA GLY A 103 34.18 -25.87 -17.11
C GLY A 103 32.86 -25.24 -17.58
N LEU A 104 32.60 -23.97 -17.24
CA LEU A 104 31.37 -23.25 -17.64
C LEU A 104 31.14 -23.32 -19.16
N TYR A 105 32.21 -23.22 -19.95
CA TYR A 105 32.18 -23.21 -21.41
C TYR A 105 31.87 -24.58 -22.04
N GLU A 106 32.26 -25.65 -21.36
CA GLU A 106 32.02 -27.02 -21.82
C GLU A 106 30.52 -27.33 -21.85
N TYR A 107 29.77 -26.89 -20.84
CA TYR A 107 28.31 -27.08 -20.80
C TYR A 107 27.59 -26.40 -21.97
N TRP A 108 28.00 -25.19 -22.36
CA TRP A 108 27.39 -24.47 -23.48
C TRP A 108 27.71 -25.14 -24.82
N ASN A 109 28.95 -25.59 -25.02
CA ASN A 109 29.36 -26.31 -26.21
C ASN A 109 28.65 -27.67 -26.35
N VAL A 110 28.51 -28.42 -25.24
CA VAL A 110 27.78 -29.69 -25.22
C VAL A 110 26.30 -29.48 -25.56
N ARG A 111 25.64 -28.49 -24.95
CA ARG A 111 24.24 -28.14 -25.27
C ARG A 111 24.08 -27.75 -26.74
N SER A 112 25.00 -26.93 -27.26
CA SER A 112 25.02 -26.53 -28.67
C SER A 112 25.19 -27.73 -29.61
N ALA A 113 26.14 -28.63 -29.31
CA ALA A 113 26.38 -29.83 -30.10
C ALA A 113 25.14 -30.75 -30.16
N LEU A 114 24.51 -31.00 -29.00
CA LEU A 114 23.30 -31.82 -28.92
C LEU A 114 22.09 -31.20 -29.65
N ALA A 115 21.99 -29.87 -29.69
CA ALA A 115 20.92 -29.17 -30.42
C ALA A 115 21.16 -29.10 -31.94
N THR A 116 22.40 -29.35 -32.37
CA THR A 116 22.82 -29.20 -33.78
C THR A 116 22.76 -30.52 -34.54
N ALA A 117 23.29 -31.61 -33.99
CA ALA A 117 23.37 -32.90 -34.69
C ALA A 117 23.18 -34.10 -33.75
N TYR A 118 22.62 -35.19 -34.28
CA TYR A 118 22.50 -36.46 -33.57
C TYR A 118 23.88 -37.03 -33.25
N VAL A 119 24.10 -37.47 -32.01
CA VAL A 119 25.35 -38.10 -31.59
C VAL A 119 25.21 -39.62 -31.71
N PRO A 120 25.95 -40.29 -32.64
CA PRO A 120 25.77 -41.73 -32.88
C PRO A 120 26.26 -42.63 -31.75
N ASP A 121 27.34 -42.22 -31.08
CA ASP A 121 27.90 -42.90 -29.92
C ASP A 121 26.96 -42.72 -28.72
N LYS A 122 26.29 -43.81 -28.33
CA LYS A 122 25.29 -43.82 -27.26
C LYS A 122 25.88 -43.39 -25.91
N ASP A 123 27.04 -43.92 -25.53
CA ASP A 123 27.61 -43.66 -24.20
C ASP A 123 28.06 -42.20 -24.09
N LYS A 124 28.66 -41.68 -25.17
CA LYS A 124 28.99 -40.26 -25.29
C LYS A 124 27.74 -39.39 -25.27
N ARG A 125 26.71 -39.75 -26.04
CA ARG A 125 25.44 -39.00 -26.11
C ARG A 125 24.76 -38.93 -24.75
N ASP A 126 24.69 -40.04 -24.03
CA ASP A 126 23.99 -40.10 -22.75
C ASP A 126 24.72 -39.30 -21.66
N ARG A 127 26.06 -39.30 -21.66
CA ARG A 127 26.88 -38.40 -20.81
C ARG A 127 26.61 -36.93 -21.14
N MET A 128 26.63 -36.58 -22.43
CA MET A 128 26.32 -35.22 -22.89
C MET A 128 24.90 -34.80 -22.51
N MET A 129 23.93 -35.70 -22.59
CA MET A 129 22.53 -35.46 -22.22
C MET A 129 22.40 -35.15 -20.72
N VAL A 130 23.07 -35.92 -19.86
CA VAL A 130 23.15 -35.65 -18.42
C VAL A 130 23.74 -34.26 -18.16
N MET A 131 24.85 -33.90 -18.81
CA MET A 131 25.47 -32.58 -18.68
C MET A 131 24.51 -31.45 -19.05
N ALA A 132 23.84 -31.56 -20.21
CA ALA A 132 22.92 -30.54 -20.71
C ALA A 132 21.70 -30.37 -19.79
N ILE A 133 21.03 -31.46 -19.42
CA ILE A 133 19.86 -31.46 -18.53
C ILE A 133 20.22 -30.87 -17.16
N ARG A 134 21.34 -31.31 -16.56
CA ARG A 134 21.82 -30.80 -15.26
C ARG A 134 22.16 -29.31 -15.31
N HIS A 135 22.75 -28.84 -16.40
CA HIS A 135 23.09 -27.44 -16.58
C HIS A 135 21.83 -26.57 -16.71
N ILE A 136 20.89 -26.96 -17.59
CA ILE A 136 19.61 -26.26 -17.76
C ILE A 136 18.81 -26.28 -16.45
N ALA A 137 18.72 -27.40 -15.74
CA ALA A 137 18.00 -27.48 -14.45
C ALA A 137 18.56 -26.56 -13.36
N ARG A 138 19.86 -26.24 -13.40
CA ARG A 138 20.52 -25.30 -12.50
C ARG A 138 20.29 -23.85 -12.90
N HIS A 139 20.15 -23.59 -14.19
CA HIS A 139 20.06 -22.27 -14.81
C HIS A 139 18.76 -22.05 -15.59
N ARG A 140 17.68 -22.68 -15.14
CA ARG A 140 16.42 -22.83 -15.88
C ARG A 140 15.71 -21.54 -16.28
N GLY A 141 16.14 -20.38 -15.82
CA GLY A 141 15.50 -19.11 -16.11
C GLY A 141 14.30 -18.80 -15.21
N TRP A 142 13.60 -17.72 -15.56
CA TRP A 142 12.43 -17.19 -14.85
C TRP A 142 11.14 -17.59 -15.57
N ARG A 143 10.07 -17.81 -14.80
CA ARG A 143 8.71 -18.00 -15.31
C ARG A 143 7.75 -17.28 -14.39
N ASN A 144 6.66 -16.78 -14.96
CA ASN A 144 5.59 -16.23 -14.14
C ASN A 144 4.98 -17.31 -13.23
N SER A 145 4.50 -16.89 -12.05
CA SER A 145 3.78 -17.74 -11.10
C SER A 145 2.40 -18.18 -11.62
N TYR A 146 1.86 -17.50 -12.63
CA TYR A 146 0.57 -17.84 -13.26
C TYR A 146 0.67 -18.99 -14.28
N SER A 147 1.85 -19.22 -14.87
CA SER A 147 2.03 -20.21 -15.94
C SER A 147 2.35 -21.62 -15.41
N ARG A 148 1.66 -22.64 -15.96
CA ARG A 148 1.90 -24.07 -15.68
C ARG A 148 3.23 -24.56 -16.24
N VAL A 149 3.66 -25.75 -15.82
CA VAL A 149 4.84 -26.40 -16.42
C VAL A 149 4.49 -27.03 -17.77
N GLU A 150 3.25 -27.46 -17.91
CA GLU A 150 2.69 -28.11 -19.09
C GLU A 150 2.71 -27.19 -20.32
N THR A 151 2.58 -25.86 -20.14
CA THR A 151 2.72 -24.89 -21.23
C THR A 151 4.12 -24.88 -21.83
N LEU A 152 5.12 -25.43 -21.13
CA LEU A 152 6.48 -25.60 -21.64
C LEU A 152 6.66 -26.88 -22.47
N PHE A 153 5.61 -27.66 -22.73
CA PHE A 153 5.70 -28.78 -23.67
C PHE A 153 5.50 -28.35 -25.12
N GLU A 154 4.77 -27.26 -25.31
CA GLU A 154 4.51 -26.70 -26.63
C GLU A 154 5.60 -25.72 -27.03
N ASP A 155 5.75 -25.54 -28.34
CA ASP A 155 6.64 -24.51 -28.86
C ASP A 155 5.95 -23.15 -28.81
N VAL A 156 6.69 -22.17 -28.31
CA VAL A 156 6.21 -20.81 -28.09
C VAL A 156 7.19 -19.85 -28.74
N GLU A 157 6.64 -18.74 -29.21
CA GLU A 157 7.43 -17.66 -29.80
C GLU A 157 8.59 -17.25 -28.86
N PRO A 158 9.78 -16.94 -29.43
CA PRO A 158 10.92 -16.56 -28.61
C PRO A 158 10.63 -15.35 -27.73
N SER A 159 11.07 -15.42 -26.47
CA SER A 159 10.88 -14.31 -25.54
C SER A 159 11.68 -13.07 -25.95
N ASP A 160 11.30 -11.90 -25.43
CA ASP A 160 12.08 -10.68 -25.65
C ASP A 160 13.50 -10.78 -25.06
N GLN A 161 13.69 -11.57 -24.01
CA GLN A 161 15.04 -11.83 -23.48
C GLN A 161 15.87 -12.70 -24.42
N TYR A 162 15.25 -13.65 -25.12
CA TYR A 162 15.92 -14.39 -26.20
C TYR A 162 16.25 -13.47 -27.38
N LYS A 163 15.32 -12.60 -27.80
CA LYS A 163 15.58 -11.64 -28.88
C LYS A 163 16.73 -10.69 -28.54
N ASP A 164 16.78 -10.18 -27.31
CA ASP A 164 17.92 -9.39 -26.80
C ASP A 164 19.23 -10.19 -26.82
N LEU A 165 19.21 -11.46 -26.38
CA LEU A 165 20.36 -12.36 -26.50
C LEU A 165 20.84 -12.47 -27.95
N LYS A 166 19.94 -12.77 -28.88
CA LYS A 166 20.26 -12.91 -30.31
C LYS A 166 20.84 -11.62 -30.87
N GLN A 167 20.19 -10.48 -30.61
CA GLN A 167 20.63 -9.18 -31.10
C GLN A 167 22.04 -8.82 -30.59
N ARG A 168 22.36 -9.11 -29.32
CA ARG A 168 23.71 -8.90 -28.76
C ARG A 168 24.77 -9.73 -29.48
N VAL A 169 24.44 -10.98 -29.82
CA VAL A 169 25.36 -11.89 -30.54
C VAL A 169 25.52 -11.44 -32.00
N GLU A 170 24.44 -11.11 -32.70
CA GLU A 170 24.49 -10.62 -34.09
C GLU A 170 25.30 -9.34 -34.23
N THR A 171 25.07 -8.38 -33.33
CA THR A 171 25.81 -7.10 -33.31
C THR A 171 27.31 -7.33 -33.13
N ARG A 172 27.68 -8.32 -32.32
CA ARG A 172 29.08 -8.68 -32.06
C ARG A 172 29.73 -9.35 -33.26
N LEU A 173 29.05 -10.34 -33.83
CA LEU A 173 29.59 -11.14 -34.94
C LEU A 173 29.48 -10.40 -36.28
N GLY A 174 28.75 -9.28 -36.33
CA GLY A 174 28.55 -8.50 -37.56
C GLY A 174 27.75 -9.25 -38.62
N MET A 175 26.98 -10.28 -38.23
CA MET A 175 26.21 -11.12 -39.14
C MET A 175 24.81 -11.40 -38.59
N LYS A 176 23.85 -11.60 -39.48
CA LYS A 176 22.53 -12.10 -39.12
C LYS A 176 22.58 -13.61 -38.89
N LEU A 177 21.97 -14.05 -37.81
CA LEU A 177 21.92 -15.45 -37.41
C LEU A 177 20.54 -16.06 -37.67
N ASP A 178 20.49 -17.38 -37.80
CA ASP A 178 19.25 -18.12 -38.02
C ASP A 178 18.25 -17.90 -36.86
N GLU A 179 16.95 -17.88 -37.16
CA GLU A 179 15.87 -17.69 -36.19
C GLU A 179 15.69 -18.89 -35.26
N ASP A 180 16.05 -20.08 -35.72
CA ASP A 180 15.87 -21.35 -35.00
C ASP A 180 17.01 -21.74 -34.08
N MET A 181 18.01 -20.87 -33.92
CA MET A 181 19.11 -21.13 -33.01
C MET A 181 18.63 -21.22 -31.56
N THR A 182 19.26 -22.10 -30.79
CA THR A 182 19.01 -22.19 -29.35
C THR A 182 19.88 -21.18 -28.59
N PRO A 183 19.50 -20.78 -27.35
CA PRO A 183 20.37 -19.99 -26.48
C PRO A 183 21.78 -20.55 -26.38
N ALA A 184 21.94 -21.88 -26.29
CA ALA A 184 23.25 -22.49 -26.25
C ALA A 184 24.06 -22.38 -27.54
N GLN A 185 23.43 -22.50 -28.72
CA GLN A 185 24.14 -22.30 -29.98
C GLN A 185 24.61 -20.85 -30.13
N LEU A 186 23.76 -19.88 -29.78
CA LEU A 186 24.13 -18.45 -29.78
C LEU A 186 25.31 -18.16 -28.83
N VAL A 187 25.25 -18.67 -27.60
CA VAL A 187 26.35 -18.50 -26.63
C VAL A 187 27.62 -19.21 -27.13
N ALA A 188 27.54 -20.45 -27.62
CA ALA A 188 28.69 -21.20 -28.10
C ALA A 188 29.44 -20.51 -29.26
N LEU A 189 28.71 -19.83 -30.17
CA LEU A 189 29.33 -19.02 -31.22
C LEU A 189 30.24 -17.94 -30.64
N THR A 190 29.82 -17.27 -29.56
CA THR A 190 30.63 -16.24 -28.90
C THR A 190 31.83 -16.78 -28.12
N LEU A 191 31.82 -18.07 -27.78
CA LEU A 191 32.91 -18.73 -27.06
C LEU A 191 34.02 -19.25 -28.00
N SER A 192 33.71 -19.33 -29.29
CA SER A 192 34.61 -19.85 -30.33
C SER A 192 35.47 -18.74 -30.95
N ASP A 193 35.14 -17.47 -30.68
CA ASP A 193 35.88 -16.29 -31.11
C ASP A 193 37.19 -16.18 -30.32
N ARG A 194 38.32 -16.45 -31.00
CA ARG A 194 39.66 -16.61 -30.39
C ARG A 194 40.46 -15.31 -30.27
N ASP A 195 39.88 -14.16 -30.62
CA ASP A 195 40.54 -12.87 -30.40
C ASP A 195 40.53 -12.50 -28.90
N GLU A 196 41.57 -11.78 -28.46
CA GLU A 196 41.98 -11.51 -27.07
C GLU A 196 40.92 -10.89 -26.12
N ASN A 197 39.68 -10.70 -26.57
CA ASN A 197 38.54 -10.22 -25.78
C ASN A 197 37.51 -11.34 -25.52
N PHE A 198 37.88 -12.32 -24.69
CA PHE A 198 36.96 -13.34 -24.16
C PHE A 198 35.67 -12.70 -23.65
N MET A 199 34.57 -13.03 -24.33
CA MET A 199 33.26 -12.49 -24.02
C MET A 199 32.72 -13.11 -22.73
N ARG A 200 32.33 -12.26 -21.78
CA ARG A 200 31.67 -12.75 -20.56
C ARG A 200 30.26 -13.20 -20.88
N VAL A 201 29.93 -14.41 -20.44
CA VAL A 201 28.58 -14.95 -20.56
C VAL A 201 27.57 -14.13 -19.75
N ARG A 202 27.97 -13.53 -18.62
CA ARG A 202 27.09 -12.72 -17.75
C ARG A 202 27.60 -11.30 -17.57
N THR A 203 26.67 -10.34 -17.54
CA THR A 203 26.92 -8.95 -17.18
C THR A 203 27.47 -8.81 -15.76
N SER A 204 28.45 -7.93 -15.59
CA SER A 204 29.06 -7.63 -14.30
C SER A 204 29.27 -6.13 -14.13
N THR A 205 28.94 -5.63 -12.95
CA THR A 205 29.11 -4.21 -12.59
C THR A 205 30.56 -3.74 -12.64
N LYS A 206 31.53 -4.64 -12.46
CA LYS A 206 32.97 -4.31 -12.46
C LYS A 206 33.61 -4.42 -13.85
N TYR A 207 32.99 -5.15 -14.74
CA TYR A 207 33.69 -5.87 -15.81
C TYR A 207 32.98 -5.79 -17.16
N GLY A 208 31.88 -5.05 -17.23
CA GLY A 208 31.14 -4.76 -18.46
C GLY A 208 29.94 -5.67 -18.70
N GLU A 209 29.24 -5.37 -19.80
CA GLU A 209 28.07 -6.10 -20.26
C GLU A 209 28.44 -7.47 -20.84
N GLY A 210 27.65 -8.49 -20.49
CA GLY A 210 27.80 -9.84 -21.02
C GLY A 210 26.75 -10.15 -22.09
N VAL A 211 26.92 -11.31 -22.72
CA VAL A 211 26.05 -11.78 -23.81
C VAL A 211 24.65 -12.13 -23.33
N LEU A 212 24.55 -12.80 -22.17
CA LEU A 212 23.25 -13.14 -21.62
C LEU A 212 22.54 -11.88 -21.09
N PRO A 213 21.24 -11.74 -21.37
CA PRO A 213 20.42 -10.76 -20.68
C PRO A 213 20.43 -11.03 -19.16
N SER A 214 19.95 -10.05 -18.39
CA SER A 214 19.86 -10.15 -16.92
C SER A 214 19.15 -11.42 -16.43
N ARG A 215 18.16 -11.91 -17.19
CA ARG A 215 17.47 -13.19 -17.00
C ARG A 215 17.03 -13.75 -18.35
N LEU A 216 17.08 -15.08 -18.51
CA LEU A 216 16.40 -15.81 -19.59
C LEU A 216 15.06 -16.36 -19.09
N MET A 217 14.14 -16.61 -20.00
CA MET A 217 12.85 -17.22 -19.68
C MET A 217 12.96 -18.75 -19.62
N GLN A 218 12.05 -19.38 -18.86
CA GLN A 218 11.93 -20.84 -18.85
C GLN A 218 11.46 -21.37 -20.19
N SER A 219 10.63 -20.62 -20.93
CA SER A 219 10.19 -20.94 -22.29
C SER A 219 11.37 -21.14 -23.24
N ASP A 220 12.33 -20.21 -23.26
CA ASP A 220 13.52 -20.31 -24.14
C ASP A 220 14.39 -21.53 -23.80
N ASN A 221 14.60 -21.79 -22.50
CA ASN A 221 15.36 -22.95 -22.04
C ASN A 221 14.61 -24.27 -22.28
N ALA A 222 13.28 -24.25 -22.23
CA ALA A 222 12.44 -25.41 -22.56
C ALA A 222 12.48 -25.69 -24.06
N ARG A 223 12.43 -24.66 -24.92
CA ARG A 223 12.60 -24.77 -26.37
C ARG A 223 13.94 -25.40 -26.73
N GLU A 224 15.02 -24.95 -26.10
CA GLU A 224 16.33 -25.58 -26.28
C GLU A 224 16.33 -27.06 -25.89
N LEU A 225 15.76 -27.37 -24.73
CA LEU A 225 15.77 -28.74 -24.23
C LEU A 225 14.91 -29.67 -25.10
N ARG A 226 13.75 -29.19 -25.59
CA ARG A 226 12.93 -29.89 -26.58
C ARG A 226 13.71 -30.11 -27.88
N ARG A 227 14.40 -29.09 -28.39
CA ARG A 227 15.25 -29.21 -29.58
C ARG A 227 16.31 -30.29 -29.40
N ILE A 228 16.99 -30.31 -28.26
CA ILE A 228 17.96 -31.35 -27.89
C ILE A 228 17.29 -32.73 -27.93
N PHE A 229 16.14 -32.91 -27.28
CA PHE A 229 15.44 -34.19 -27.27
C PHE A 229 15.02 -34.65 -28.68
N THR A 230 14.49 -33.74 -29.50
CA THR A 230 14.11 -34.04 -30.88
C THR A 230 15.32 -34.45 -31.72
N VAL A 231 16.42 -33.69 -31.67
CA VAL A 231 17.63 -33.99 -32.46
C VAL A 231 18.28 -35.30 -31.99
N GLN A 232 18.24 -35.60 -30.69
CA GLN A 232 18.77 -36.83 -30.12
C GLN A 232 17.77 -38.01 -30.14
N GLN A 233 16.59 -37.84 -30.75
CA GLN A 233 15.55 -38.86 -30.90
C GLN A 233 15.06 -39.47 -29.58
N VAL A 234 14.92 -38.64 -28.53
CA VAL A 234 14.37 -39.05 -27.25
C VAL A 234 12.83 -39.10 -27.33
N PRO A 235 12.17 -40.22 -27.00
CA PRO A 235 10.71 -40.34 -27.02
C PRO A 235 9.98 -39.37 -26.08
N GLU A 236 8.75 -39.02 -26.43
CA GLU A 236 7.94 -38.01 -25.73
C GLU A 236 7.51 -38.42 -24.32
N ASP A 237 7.20 -39.70 -24.13
CA ASP A 237 6.91 -40.33 -22.85
C ASP A 237 8.12 -40.29 -21.89
N VAL A 238 9.34 -40.21 -22.44
CA VAL A 238 10.58 -40.08 -21.67
C VAL A 238 10.90 -38.62 -21.36
N TRP A 239 10.86 -37.73 -22.36
CA TRP A 239 11.32 -36.36 -22.14
C TRP A 239 10.33 -35.46 -21.40
N LYS A 240 9.00 -35.66 -21.56
CA LYS A 240 8.00 -34.85 -20.84
C LYS A 240 8.16 -34.93 -19.32
N PRO A 241 8.30 -36.12 -18.70
CA PRO A 241 8.61 -36.23 -17.28
C PRO A 241 9.91 -35.53 -16.88
N ILE A 242 10.97 -35.58 -17.70
CA ILE A 242 12.24 -34.89 -17.41
C ILE A 242 12.00 -33.38 -17.40
N LEU A 243 11.34 -32.84 -18.43
CA LEU A 243 11.04 -31.42 -18.57
C LEU A 243 10.21 -30.92 -17.37
N ARG A 244 9.20 -31.70 -16.94
CA ARG A 244 8.43 -31.40 -15.72
C ARG A 244 9.34 -31.20 -14.51
N THR A 245 10.26 -32.14 -14.26
CA THR A 245 11.16 -32.08 -13.10
C THR A 245 12.14 -30.91 -13.20
N VAL A 246 12.69 -30.62 -14.39
CA VAL A 246 13.60 -29.49 -14.64
C VAL A 246 12.93 -28.15 -14.26
N PHE A 247 11.70 -27.94 -14.72
CA PHE A 247 10.99 -26.67 -14.58
C PHE A 247 10.02 -26.61 -13.39
N HIS A 248 9.88 -27.68 -12.60
CA HIS A 248 9.00 -27.73 -11.44
C HIS A 248 9.21 -26.55 -10.46
N CYS A 249 8.15 -25.81 -10.16
CA CYS A 249 8.17 -24.68 -9.24
C CYS A 249 7.06 -24.85 -8.19
N VAL A 250 7.29 -24.31 -6.99
CA VAL A 250 6.28 -24.25 -5.94
C VAL A 250 5.98 -22.78 -5.69
N SER A 251 4.73 -22.39 -5.96
CA SER A 251 4.27 -21.02 -5.73
C SER A 251 4.39 -20.63 -4.24
N PRO A 252 4.81 -19.40 -3.92
CA PRO A 252 4.74 -18.88 -2.56
C PRO A 252 3.33 -18.35 -2.19
N LYS A 253 2.45 -18.15 -3.18
CA LYS A 253 1.08 -17.65 -3.01
C LYS A 253 0.24 -18.70 -2.25
N GLY A 254 -0.75 -18.24 -1.49
CA GLY A 254 -1.60 -19.13 -0.66
C GLY A 254 -0.97 -19.63 0.65
N SER A 255 0.31 -19.36 0.93
CA SER A 255 0.94 -19.82 2.19
C SER A 255 0.32 -19.23 3.47
N ALA A 256 -0.39 -18.10 3.37
CA ALA A 256 -1.06 -17.43 4.48
C ALA A 256 -2.49 -17.94 4.74
N GLU A 257 -3.06 -18.73 3.83
CA GLU A 257 -4.45 -19.23 3.90
C GLU A 257 -4.76 -19.97 5.22
N LYS A 258 -3.79 -20.76 5.70
CA LYS A 258 -3.93 -21.55 6.93
C LYS A 258 -3.98 -20.71 8.21
N HIS A 259 -3.58 -19.44 8.16
CA HIS A 259 -3.52 -18.55 9.31
C HIS A 259 -4.74 -17.63 9.42
N VAL A 260 -5.74 -17.81 8.56
CA VAL A 260 -6.96 -16.99 8.58
C VAL A 260 -7.86 -17.40 9.75
N GLY A 261 -8.19 -16.43 10.59
CA GLY A 261 -9.14 -16.57 11.69
C GLY A 261 -10.56 -16.88 11.23
N THR A 262 -11.39 -17.36 12.14
CA THR A 262 -12.80 -17.65 11.90
C THR A 262 -13.68 -16.43 12.20
N ASP A 263 -14.84 -16.39 11.58
CA ASP A 263 -15.86 -15.38 11.82
C ASP A 263 -16.47 -15.58 13.23
N PRO A 264 -16.57 -14.52 14.06
CA PRO A 264 -17.14 -14.60 15.39
C PRO A 264 -18.66 -14.85 15.42
N LEU A 265 -19.39 -14.51 14.36
CA LEU A 265 -20.84 -14.75 14.22
C LEU A 265 -21.15 -16.11 13.56
N ASP A 266 -20.21 -16.64 12.77
CA ASP A 266 -20.29 -17.98 12.16
C ASP A 266 -18.93 -18.69 12.20
N GLN A 267 -18.68 -19.50 13.24
CA GLN A 267 -17.39 -20.17 13.44
C GLN A 267 -17.02 -21.17 12.33
N THR A 268 -17.98 -21.56 11.48
CA THR A 268 -17.72 -22.45 10.33
C THR A 268 -17.03 -21.74 9.17
N GLN A 269 -17.11 -20.40 9.13
CA GLN A 269 -16.63 -19.58 8.04
C GLN A 269 -15.31 -18.88 8.37
N LYS A 270 -14.51 -18.63 7.33
CA LYS A 270 -13.29 -17.82 7.42
C LYS A 270 -13.60 -16.34 7.22
N ARG A 271 -12.81 -15.48 7.89
CA ARG A 271 -12.93 -14.03 7.74
C ARG A 271 -12.63 -13.58 6.31
N ALA A 272 -13.42 -12.64 5.81
CA ALA A 272 -13.33 -12.10 4.46
C ALA A 272 -12.06 -11.27 4.24
N LEU A 273 -11.68 -11.11 2.97
CA LEU A 273 -10.66 -10.15 2.56
C LEU A 273 -11.21 -8.73 2.67
N LYS A 274 -10.39 -7.77 3.11
CA LYS A 274 -10.75 -6.35 2.97
C LYS A 274 -10.88 -5.92 1.51
N ALA A 275 -10.26 -6.65 0.57
CA ALA A 275 -10.44 -6.43 -0.86
C ALA A 275 -11.74 -7.04 -1.44
N SER A 276 -12.43 -7.92 -0.71
CA SER A 276 -13.65 -8.56 -1.21
C SER A 276 -14.76 -7.53 -1.45
N LEU A 277 -15.60 -7.78 -2.47
CA LEU A 277 -16.75 -6.90 -2.74
C LEU A 277 -17.73 -6.93 -1.57
N ALA A 278 -17.97 -8.08 -0.95
CA ALA A 278 -18.79 -8.22 0.25
C ALA A 278 -18.35 -7.26 1.37
N PHE A 279 -17.06 -7.21 1.70
CA PHE A 279 -16.55 -6.28 2.71
C PHE A 279 -16.64 -4.82 2.27
N GLN A 280 -16.32 -4.51 1.02
CA GLN A 280 -16.36 -3.13 0.52
C GLN A 280 -17.79 -2.57 0.52
N LYS A 281 -18.78 -3.37 0.08
CA LYS A 281 -20.22 -3.06 0.14
C LYS A 281 -20.70 -2.89 1.58
N TYR A 282 -20.37 -3.84 2.47
CA TYR A 282 -20.65 -3.75 3.91
C TYR A 282 -20.08 -2.47 4.53
N ARG A 283 -18.82 -2.14 4.22
CA ARG A 283 -18.13 -0.96 4.74
C ARG A 283 -18.88 0.32 4.37
N ILE A 284 -19.31 0.42 3.10
CA ILE A 284 -20.11 1.55 2.62
C ILE A 284 -21.41 1.66 3.43
N LEU A 285 -22.15 0.56 3.59
CA LEU A 285 -23.43 0.56 4.31
C LEU A 285 -23.29 0.85 5.81
N ASN A 286 -22.25 0.32 6.45
CA ASN A 286 -21.94 0.63 7.83
C ASN A 286 -21.66 2.14 8.02
N VAL A 287 -21.04 2.80 7.04
CA VAL A 287 -20.89 4.25 7.07
C VAL A 287 -22.22 4.97 6.84
N ILE A 288 -22.99 4.58 5.81
CA ILE A 288 -24.28 5.19 5.46
C ILE A 288 -25.27 5.13 6.63
N THR A 289 -25.39 3.98 7.30
CA THR A 289 -26.31 3.79 8.44
C THR A 289 -25.96 4.65 9.66
N ASN A 290 -24.72 5.12 9.76
CA ASN A 290 -24.27 6.04 10.81
C ASN A 290 -24.43 7.53 10.43
N LEU A 291 -24.78 7.85 9.18
CA LEU A 291 -25.07 9.22 8.76
C LEU A 291 -26.38 9.71 9.36
N ARG A 292 -26.44 11.01 9.64
CA ARG A 292 -27.63 11.69 10.16
C ARG A 292 -27.85 13.00 9.43
N ILE A 293 -29.11 13.37 9.22
CA ILE A 293 -29.50 14.66 8.64
C ILE A 293 -30.07 15.53 9.76
N ARG A 294 -29.61 16.78 9.84
CA ARG A 294 -30.12 17.77 10.80
C ARG A 294 -30.32 19.12 10.13
N ARG A 295 -31.57 19.41 9.76
CA ARG A 295 -32.00 20.72 9.23
C ARG A 295 -32.09 21.76 10.34
N LYS A 296 -32.12 23.04 9.97
CA LYS A 296 -32.30 24.14 10.95
C LYS A 296 -33.63 23.94 11.68
N SER A 297 -33.57 23.89 13.01
CA SER A 297 -34.72 23.72 13.92
C SER A 297 -35.37 22.32 13.95
N GLU A 298 -34.75 21.31 13.33
CA GLU A 298 -35.22 19.92 13.39
C GLU A 298 -34.30 19.03 14.25
N ALA A 299 -34.88 17.96 14.81
CA ALA A 299 -34.11 16.91 15.47
C ALA A 299 -33.27 16.14 14.44
N SER A 300 -32.10 15.64 14.87
CA SER A 300 -31.25 14.82 14.02
C SER A 300 -31.95 13.49 13.73
N ARG A 301 -32.09 13.13 12.45
CA ARG A 301 -32.71 11.86 12.03
C ARG A 301 -31.74 10.97 11.23
N PRO A 302 -31.92 9.64 11.20
CA PRO A 302 -31.26 8.75 10.25
C PRO A 302 -31.73 9.00 8.82
N LEU A 303 -30.96 8.47 7.87
CA LEU A 303 -31.38 8.38 6.48
C LEU A 303 -32.52 7.35 6.37
N THR A 304 -33.52 7.69 5.56
CA THR A 304 -34.59 6.77 5.16
C THR A 304 -34.05 5.66 4.26
N VAL A 305 -34.81 4.58 4.08
CA VAL A 305 -34.40 3.45 3.22
C VAL A 305 -34.06 3.91 1.79
N ASN A 306 -34.89 4.78 1.20
CA ASN A 306 -34.65 5.30 -0.15
C ASN A 306 -33.38 6.16 -0.21
N GLU A 307 -33.21 7.11 0.73
CA GLU A 307 -31.99 7.92 0.82
C GLU A 307 -30.73 7.05 0.98
N LYS A 308 -30.81 5.93 1.73
CA LYS A 308 -29.71 4.97 1.86
C LYS A 308 -29.42 4.26 0.54
N GLN A 309 -30.45 3.85 -0.20
CA GLN A 309 -30.30 3.19 -1.50
C GLN A 309 -29.65 4.11 -2.53
N ASP A 310 -30.10 5.37 -2.62
CA ASP A 310 -29.56 6.37 -3.55
C ASP A 310 -28.06 6.63 -3.28
N VAL A 311 -27.71 6.83 -2.00
CA VAL A 311 -26.31 7.03 -1.60
C VAL A 311 -25.48 5.76 -1.82
N TYR A 312 -26.03 4.58 -1.54
CA TYR A 312 -25.35 3.32 -1.76
C TYR A 312 -25.07 3.09 -3.26
N GLU A 313 -26.02 3.39 -4.13
CA GLU A 313 -25.83 3.32 -5.59
C GLU A 313 -24.74 4.28 -6.06
N LEU A 314 -24.75 5.54 -5.61
CA LEU A 314 -23.68 6.51 -5.91
C LEU A 314 -22.30 5.97 -5.53
N LEU A 315 -22.15 5.49 -4.30
CA LEU A 315 -20.86 5.07 -3.76
C LEU A 315 -20.35 3.74 -4.33
N THR A 316 -21.25 2.86 -4.79
CA THR A 316 -20.88 1.58 -5.40
C THR A 316 -20.59 1.67 -6.89
N THR A 317 -21.15 2.66 -7.59
CA THR A 317 -20.93 2.89 -9.03
C THR A 317 -19.81 3.89 -9.34
N ALA A 318 -19.24 4.52 -8.31
CA ALA A 318 -18.17 5.49 -8.42
C ALA A 318 -16.92 4.91 -9.12
N LYS A 319 -16.44 5.62 -10.15
CA LYS A 319 -15.21 5.25 -10.89
C LYS A 319 -13.96 5.91 -10.32
N GLU A 320 -14.14 6.90 -9.46
CA GLU A 320 -13.09 7.68 -8.82
C GLU A 320 -13.49 8.03 -7.38
N ASP A 321 -12.54 8.62 -6.64
CA ASP A 321 -12.80 9.07 -5.27
C ASP A 321 -13.84 10.20 -5.27
N LEU A 322 -14.87 10.05 -4.44
CA LEU A 322 -15.90 11.08 -4.23
C LEU A 322 -15.61 11.94 -3.00
N GLU A 323 -16.33 13.06 -2.88
CA GLU A 323 -16.34 13.96 -1.73
C GLU A 323 -17.72 13.92 -1.03
N TRP A 324 -17.78 14.33 0.23
CA TRP A 324 -19.06 14.38 0.96
C TRP A 324 -20.07 15.36 0.33
N LEU A 325 -19.61 16.30 -0.50
CA LEU A 325 -20.48 17.21 -1.25
C LEU A 325 -21.30 16.47 -2.30
N ASP A 326 -20.75 15.42 -2.92
CA ASP A 326 -21.47 14.62 -3.93
C ASP A 326 -22.61 13.83 -3.28
N VAL A 327 -22.37 13.30 -2.08
CA VAL A 327 -23.40 12.65 -1.24
C VAL A 327 -24.49 13.65 -0.85
N CYS A 328 -24.10 14.88 -0.50
CA CYS A 328 -25.08 15.93 -0.16
C CYS A 328 -25.94 16.32 -1.38
N ALA A 329 -25.36 16.32 -2.58
CA ALA A 329 -26.10 16.60 -3.81
C ALA A 329 -27.14 15.52 -4.12
N VAL A 330 -26.83 14.23 -3.90
CA VAL A 330 -27.80 13.13 -4.07
C VAL A 330 -28.93 13.21 -3.04
N LEU A 331 -28.61 13.60 -1.80
CA LEU A 331 -29.59 13.73 -0.72
C LEU A 331 -30.39 15.05 -0.76
N ASP A 332 -30.08 15.97 -1.67
CA ASP A 332 -30.63 17.33 -1.72
C ASP A 332 -30.55 18.06 -0.37
N ILE A 333 -29.35 18.06 0.23
CA ILE A 333 -29.06 18.73 1.52
C ILE A 333 -27.82 19.61 1.45
N GLU A 334 -27.72 20.57 2.37
CA GLU A 334 -26.49 21.33 2.55
C GLU A 334 -25.43 20.53 3.33
N ARG A 335 -24.15 20.79 3.07
CA ARG A 335 -23.04 20.11 3.77
C ARG A 335 -23.08 20.29 5.30
N ASN A 336 -23.62 21.40 5.78
CA ASN A 336 -23.76 21.69 7.20
C ASN A 336 -24.88 20.86 7.88
N GLU A 337 -25.81 20.28 7.11
CA GLU A 337 -26.92 19.45 7.58
C GLU A 337 -26.50 17.98 7.75
N LEU A 338 -25.51 17.53 7.00
CA LEU A 338 -24.94 16.19 7.14
C LEU A 338 -24.10 16.05 8.42
N LYS A 339 -24.50 15.10 9.27
CA LYS A 339 -23.85 14.71 10.54
C LYS A 339 -23.46 13.23 10.49
N GLY A 340 -22.63 12.82 11.45
CA GLY A 340 -22.06 11.46 11.52
C GLY A 340 -20.65 11.34 10.96
N VAL A 341 -20.23 12.25 10.06
CA VAL A 341 -18.83 12.28 9.57
C VAL A 341 -17.86 12.49 10.74
N GLY A 342 -16.85 11.61 10.86
CA GLY A 342 -15.88 11.60 11.95
C GLY A 342 -16.27 10.78 13.18
N THR A 343 -17.46 10.16 13.20
CA THR A 343 -17.87 9.20 14.24
C THR A 343 -17.23 7.82 14.01
N LEU A 344 -17.14 7.02 15.08
CA LEU A 344 -16.68 5.64 15.01
C LEU A 344 -17.87 4.75 14.61
N THR A 345 -17.66 3.79 13.71
CA THR A 345 -18.67 2.79 13.37
C THR A 345 -18.98 1.89 14.57
N HIS A 346 -20.16 1.27 14.59
CA HIS A 346 -20.61 0.46 15.73
C HIS A 346 -19.73 -0.77 16.00
N ASP A 347 -19.14 -1.38 14.96
CA ASP A 347 -18.14 -2.45 15.07
C ASP A 347 -16.76 -1.96 15.55
N GLY A 348 -16.55 -0.65 15.63
CA GLY A 348 -15.28 -0.04 16.04
C GLY A 348 -14.15 -0.23 15.03
N GLU A 349 -14.43 -0.76 13.83
CA GLU A 349 -13.42 -1.02 12.80
C GLU A 349 -12.93 0.26 12.13
N GLU A 350 -13.80 1.25 11.93
CA GLU A 350 -13.49 2.41 11.12
C GLU A 350 -14.05 3.72 11.70
N ARG A 351 -13.27 4.78 11.55
CA ARG A 351 -13.74 6.14 11.78
C ARG A 351 -14.17 6.70 10.44
N ILE A 352 -15.39 7.22 10.34
CA ILE A 352 -15.91 7.81 9.11
C ILE A 352 -14.97 8.94 8.68
N GLY A 353 -14.29 8.72 7.56
CA GLY A 353 -13.22 9.57 7.07
C GLY A 353 -13.70 10.91 6.51
N ASN A 354 -12.75 11.74 6.11
CA ASN A 354 -13.04 13.02 5.43
C ASN A 354 -13.55 12.84 4.00
N LYS A 355 -13.47 11.61 3.46
CA LYS A 355 -14.07 11.22 2.18
C LYS A 355 -15.04 10.06 2.39
N PRO A 356 -16.14 9.98 1.62
CA PRO A 356 -17.02 8.83 1.63
C PRO A 356 -16.28 7.56 1.14
N PRO A 357 -16.59 6.39 1.70
CA PRO A 357 -16.05 5.12 1.22
C PRO A 357 -16.64 4.76 -0.15
N VAL A 358 -15.81 4.19 -1.01
CA VAL A 358 -16.18 3.68 -2.35
C VAL A 358 -15.63 2.25 -2.51
N LEU A 359 -15.89 1.59 -3.64
CA LEU A 359 -15.33 0.27 -3.93
C LEU A 359 -13.84 0.39 -4.33
N ASP A 360 -12.95 0.48 -3.34
CA ASP A 360 -11.50 0.66 -3.55
C ASP A 360 -10.91 -0.39 -4.50
N THR A 361 -11.35 -1.64 -4.38
CA THR A 361 -10.90 -2.75 -5.23
C THR A 361 -11.22 -2.48 -6.70
N VAL A 362 -12.44 -2.03 -7.00
CA VAL A 362 -12.92 -1.76 -8.36
C VAL A 362 -12.20 -0.55 -8.95
N ILE A 363 -12.06 0.53 -8.18
CA ILE A 363 -11.30 1.73 -8.59
C ILE A 363 -9.85 1.38 -8.93
N ARG A 364 -9.20 0.50 -8.16
CA ARG A 364 -7.82 0.08 -8.43
C ARG A 364 -7.68 -0.78 -9.69
N LEU A 365 -8.69 -1.61 -10.00
CA LEU A 365 -8.71 -2.41 -11.23
C LEU A 365 -8.94 -1.53 -12.45
N HIS A 366 -9.88 -0.57 -12.40
CA HIS A 366 -10.04 0.42 -13.46
C HIS A 366 -8.89 1.44 -13.53
N GLY A 367 -8.16 1.61 -12.42
CA GLY A 367 -6.99 2.48 -12.30
C GLY A 367 -5.67 1.87 -12.78
N ILE A 368 -5.69 0.71 -13.44
CA ILE A 368 -4.48 0.07 -13.98
C ILE A 368 -3.78 1.00 -14.98
N LYS A 369 -2.48 1.27 -14.74
CA LYS A 369 -1.67 2.17 -15.57
C LYS A 369 -1.43 1.66 -16.99
N ASN A 370 -1.32 0.34 -17.17
CA ASN A 370 -1.14 -0.25 -18.49
C ASN A 370 -2.48 -0.26 -19.24
N THR A 371 -2.59 0.55 -20.29
CA THR A 371 -3.83 0.74 -21.05
C THR A 371 -4.36 -0.54 -21.71
N LYS A 372 -3.48 -1.42 -22.22
CA LYS A 372 -3.89 -2.70 -22.85
C LYS A 372 -4.49 -3.62 -21.80
N LEU A 373 -3.78 -3.83 -20.69
CA LEU A 373 -4.27 -4.65 -19.58
C LEU A 373 -5.57 -4.08 -18.99
N ARG A 374 -5.65 -2.77 -18.79
CA ARG A 374 -6.87 -2.11 -18.27
C ARG A 374 -8.07 -2.41 -19.15
N LYS A 375 -7.98 -2.22 -20.46
CA LYS A 375 -9.10 -2.49 -21.38
C LYS A 375 -9.55 -3.95 -21.34
N MET A 376 -8.61 -4.89 -21.27
CA MET A 376 -8.93 -6.32 -21.16
C MET A 376 -9.59 -6.63 -19.82
N MET A 377 -9.04 -6.12 -18.71
CA MET A 377 -9.59 -6.28 -17.37
C MET A 377 -10.99 -5.68 -17.27
N ASP A 378 -11.22 -4.47 -17.78
CA ASP A 378 -12.52 -3.81 -17.77
C ASP A 378 -13.57 -4.61 -18.56
N ALA A 379 -13.19 -5.10 -19.75
CA ALA A 379 -14.08 -5.89 -20.58
C ALA A 379 -14.46 -7.22 -19.89
N TRP A 380 -13.48 -7.92 -19.31
CA TRP A 380 -13.73 -9.14 -18.56
C TRP A 380 -14.56 -8.86 -17.31
N TRP A 381 -14.21 -7.85 -16.52
CA TRP A 381 -14.89 -7.49 -15.28
C TRP A 381 -16.37 -7.17 -15.48
N ASN A 382 -16.70 -6.43 -16.54
CA ASN A 382 -18.08 -6.08 -16.86
C ASN A 382 -18.92 -7.28 -17.38
N ALA A 383 -18.27 -8.30 -17.94
CA ALA A 383 -18.93 -9.52 -18.40
C ALA A 383 -19.01 -10.61 -17.32
N ALA A 384 -18.11 -10.56 -16.34
CA ALA A 384 -18.00 -11.53 -15.26
C ALA A 384 -19.14 -11.41 -14.23
N THR A 385 -19.60 -12.55 -13.75
CA THR A 385 -20.51 -12.68 -12.61
C THR A 385 -19.86 -12.24 -11.30
N GLU A 386 -20.67 -11.97 -10.26
CA GLU A 386 -20.12 -11.57 -8.94
C GLU A 386 -19.20 -12.64 -8.34
N ASP A 387 -19.49 -13.93 -8.55
CA ASP A 387 -18.67 -15.04 -8.08
C ASP A 387 -17.31 -15.08 -8.81
N GLU A 388 -17.30 -14.89 -10.14
CA GLU A 388 -16.06 -14.81 -10.92
C GLU A 388 -15.20 -13.61 -10.53
N GLN A 389 -15.83 -12.44 -10.31
CA GLN A 389 -15.14 -11.25 -9.79
C GLN A 389 -14.52 -11.50 -8.42
N ALA A 390 -15.25 -12.16 -7.51
CA ALA A 390 -14.73 -12.55 -6.20
C ALA A 390 -13.54 -13.51 -6.33
N ALA A 391 -13.62 -14.50 -7.22
CA ALA A 391 -12.53 -15.43 -7.52
C ALA A 391 -11.28 -14.70 -8.05
N MET A 392 -11.45 -13.74 -8.98
CA MET A 392 -10.36 -12.89 -9.47
C MET A 392 -9.70 -12.10 -8.33
N ILE A 393 -10.48 -11.49 -7.44
CA ILE A 393 -9.94 -10.77 -6.27
C ILE A 393 -9.10 -11.70 -5.39
N ARG A 394 -9.56 -12.93 -5.14
CA ARG A 394 -8.84 -13.92 -4.32
C ARG A 394 -7.52 -14.34 -4.98
N LEU A 395 -7.47 -14.48 -6.30
CA LEU A 395 -6.25 -14.76 -7.06
C LEU A 395 -5.24 -13.60 -6.98
N LEU A 396 -5.69 -12.37 -7.23
CA LEU A 396 -4.85 -11.17 -7.20
C LEU A 396 -4.37 -10.82 -5.77
N SER A 397 -5.14 -11.19 -4.75
CA SER A 397 -4.77 -10.96 -3.34
C SER A 397 -3.69 -11.92 -2.82
N ASN A 398 -3.21 -12.86 -3.65
CA ASN A 398 -2.20 -13.88 -3.30
C ASN A 398 -2.60 -14.78 -2.11
N THR A 399 -3.89 -14.84 -1.80
CA THR A 399 -4.42 -15.58 -0.65
C THR A 399 -4.68 -17.03 -0.94
N VAL A 400 -4.71 -17.39 -2.22
CA VAL A 400 -4.98 -18.74 -2.70
C VAL A 400 -3.78 -19.24 -3.50
N ASP A 401 -3.53 -20.54 -3.41
CA ASP A 401 -2.54 -21.21 -4.26
C ASP A 401 -3.21 -21.54 -5.61
N LEU A 402 -2.77 -20.84 -6.65
CA LEU A 402 -3.37 -20.92 -7.98
C LEU A 402 -3.40 -22.34 -8.53
N ASP A 403 -2.34 -23.14 -8.28
CA ASP A 403 -2.30 -24.52 -8.76
C ASP A 403 -3.36 -25.41 -8.10
N LYS A 404 -3.79 -25.09 -6.88
CA LYS A 404 -4.80 -25.89 -6.15
C LYS A 404 -6.23 -25.58 -6.55
N VAL A 405 -6.49 -24.35 -6.98
CA VAL A 405 -7.85 -23.90 -7.32
C VAL A 405 -8.12 -23.90 -8.81
N ARG A 406 -7.10 -24.14 -9.63
CA ARG A 406 -7.22 -24.06 -11.08
C ARG A 406 -8.16 -25.08 -11.71
N ASP A 407 -8.39 -26.21 -11.05
CA ASP A 407 -9.32 -27.23 -11.53
C ASP A 407 -10.74 -27.06 -10.91
N LEU A 408 -10.97 -25.97 -10.16
CA LEU A 408 -12.28 -25.63 -9.61
C LEU A 408 -13.05 -24.74 -10.60
N ILE A 409 -14.33 -25.06 -10.81
CA ILE A 409 -15.22 -24.37 -11.76
C ILE A 409 -15.29 -22.86 -11.47
N GLU A 410 -15.38 -22.48 -10.19
CA GLU A 410 -15.43 -21.08 -9.73
C GLU A 410 -14.24 -20.22 -10.24
N TYR A 411 -13.09 -20.85 -10.49
CA TYR A 411 -11.88 -20.17 -10.92
C TYR A 411 -11.60 -20.32 -12.43
N ALA A 412 -12.44 -21.02 -13.18
CA ALA A 412 -12.18 -21.31 -14.59
C ALA A 412 -12.06 -20.03 -15.43
N SER A 413 -13.09 -19.18 -15.40
CA SER A 413 -13.14 -17.90 -16.13
C SER A 413 -12.01 -16.91 -15.77
N PRO A 414 -11.74 -16.60 -14.49
CA PRO A 414 -10.65 -15.68 -14.15
C PRO A 414 -9.27 -16.27 -14.49
N ILE A 415 -9.11 -17.58 -14.46
CA ILE A 415 -7.85 -18.21 -14.87
C ILE A 415 -7.69 -18.20 -16.38
N GLU A 416 -8.73 -18.49 -17.15
CA GLU A 416 -8.73 -18.38 -18.61
C GLU A 416 -8.36 -16.96 -19.04
N PHE A 417 -8.92 -15.94 -18.38
CA PHE A 417 -8.52 -14.55 -18.59
C PHE A 417 -7.02 -14.34 -18.37
N ILE A 418 -6.47 -14.83 -17.24
CA ILE A 418 -5.05 -14.68 -16.90
C ILE A 418 -4.16 -15.44 -17.89
N ASP A 419 -4.55 -16.64 -18.30
CA ASP A 419 -3.82 -17.46 -19.27
C ASP A 419 -3.82 -16.86 -20.67
N GLY A 420 -4.88 -16.11 -21.03
CA GLY A 420 -4.96 -15.36 -22.27
C GLY A 420 -4.12 -14.07 -22.30
N LEU A 421 -3.42 -13.72 -21.22
CA LEU A 421 -2.54 -12.56 -21.17
C LEU A 421 -1.12 -12.90 -21.65
N ASP A 422 -0.59 -12.05 -22.52
CA ASP A 422 0.82 -12.08 -22.90
C ASP A 422 1.75 -11.88 -21.68
N GLU A 423 2.98 -12.40 -21.74
CA GLU A 423 3.94 -12.31 -20.63
C GLU A 423 4.21 -10.86 -20.16
N ASP A 424 4.18 -9.90 -21.08
CA ASP A 424 4.36 -8.47 -20.81
C ASP A 424 3.21 -7.85 -20.00
N LEU A 425 2.02 -8.45 -20.04
CA LEU A 425 0.84 -8.00 -19.29
C LEU A 425 0.75 -8.64 -17.90
N LEU A 426 1.33 -9.83 -17.73
CA LEU A 426 1.34 -10.51 -16.43
C LEU A 426 2.19 -9.78 -15.37
N THR A 427 3.23 -9.04 -15.78
CA THR A 427 4.05 -8.25 -14.83
C THR A 427 3.27 -7.06 -14.26
N PRO A 428 2.61 -6.21 -15.09
CA PRO A 428 1.65 -5.23 -14.60
C PRO A 428 0.52 -5.83 -13.76
N LEU A 429 0.00 -7.02 -14.12
CA LEU A 429 -1.03 -7.70 -13.33
C LEU A 429 -0.57 -8.02 -11.90
N ASP A 430 0.64 -8.57 -11.73
CA ASP A 430 1.20 -8.90 -10.41
C ASP A 430 1.55 -7.64 -9.58
N SER A 431 1.64 -6.47 -10.24
CA SER A 431 1.90 -5.18 -9.57
C SER A 431 0.64 -4.51 -9.00
N ILE A 432 -0.55 -5.04 -9.28
CA ILE A 432 -1.82 -4.53 -8.75
C ILE A 432 -1.83 -4.73 -7.24
N SER A 433 -1.96 -3.63 -6.50
CA SER A 433 -2.00 -3.64 -5.04
C SER A 433 -3.44 -3.47 -4.58
N LEU A 434 -4.09 -4.54 -4.12
CA LEU A 434 -5.46 -4.49 -3.58
C LEU A 434 -5.47 -4.11 -2.08
N PRO A 435 -6.62 -3.68 -1.52
CA PRO A 435 -6.76 -3.41 -0.09
C PRO A 435 -6.30 -4.59 0.77
N VAL A 436 -5.33 -4.35 1.66
CA VAL A 436 -4.73 -5.40 2.49
C VAL A 436 -5.49 -5.54 3.80
N GLY A 437 -5.68 -6.78 4.24
CA GLY A 437 -6.21 -7.10 5.57
C GLY A 437 -7.29 -8.18 5.54
N ARG A 438 -7.86 -8.43 6.71
CA ARG A 438 -9.06 -9.27 6.90
C ARG A 438 -10.13 -8.44 7.62
N ALA A 439 -11.38 -8.68 7.26
CA ALA A 439 -12.53 -8.17 7.99
C ALA A 439 -12.71 -8.92 9.32
N ALA A 440 -13.55 -8.41 10.23
CA ALA A 440 -14.00 -9.17 11.38
C ALA A 440 -14.84 -10.40 10.99
N TYR A 441 -15.66 -10.27 9.94
CA TYR A 441 -16.68 -11.26 9.54
C TYR A 441 -16.34 -11.97 8.22
N SER A 442 -17.03 -13.07 7.92
CA SER A 442 -16.96 -13.80 6.65
C SER A 442 -17.75 -13.13 5.53
N GLU A 443 -17.49 -13.49 4.26
CA GLU A 443 -18.21 -12.91 3.10
C GLU A 443 -19.72 -13.14 3.24
N LYS A 444 -20.13 -14.36 3.58
CA LYS A 444 -21.54 -14.73 3.84
C LYS A 444 -22.21 -13.86 4.91
N THR A 445 -21.53 -13.61 6.03
CA THR A 445 -22.05 -12.76 7.10
C THR A 445 -22.16 -11.31 6.64
N LEU A 446 -21.14 -10.81 5.94
CA LEU A 446 -21.11 -9.44 5.42
C LEU A 446 -22.25 -9.19 4.42
N ASP A 447 -22.53 -10.15 3.54
CA ASP A 447 -23.62 -10.04 2.56
C ASP A 447 -24.99 -10.00 3.23
N ARG A 448 -25.24 -10.86 4.23
CA ARG A 448 -26.47 -10.85 5.03
C ARG A 448 -26.68 -9.51 5.75
N LEU A 449 -25.64 -9.02 6.43
CA LEU A 449 -25.69 -7.73 7.12
C LEU A 449 -25.91 -6.57 6.15
N SER A 450 -25.25 -6.61 4.99
CA SER A 450 -25.38 -5.56 3.97
C SER A 450 -26.79 -5.51 3.41
N LYS A 451 -27.37 -6.67 3.07
CA LYS A 451 -28.76 -6.76 2.60
C LYS A 451 -29.73 -6.17 3.63
N ARG A 452 -29.62 -6.58 4.90
CA ARG A 452 -30.49 -6.09 5.97
C ARG A 452 -30.37 -4.58 6.18
N MET A 453 -29.15 -4.05 6.24
CA MET A 453 -28.89 -2.61 6.41
C MET A 453 -29.39 -1.78 5.23
N LEU A 454 -29.39 -2.33 4.01
CA LEU A 454 -29.85 -1.64 2.80
C LEU A 454 -31.39 -1.63 2.67
N GLU A 455 -32.05 -2.73 3.04
CA GLU A 455 -33.49 -2.92 2.83
C GLU A 455 -34.37 -2.42 3.99
N THR A 456 -33.82 -2.21 5.19
CA THR A 456 -34.59 -1.86 6.39
C THR A 456 -34.07 -0.60 7.05
N GLU A 457 -34.70 -0.12 8.12
CA GLU A 457 -34.20 1.02 8.91
C GLU A 457 -33.07 0.64 9.90
N ASP A 458 -32.67 -0.63 9.92
CA ASP A 458 -31.65 -1.12 10.85
C ASP A 458 -30.29 -0.45 10.60
N ASP A 459 -29.63 -0.07 11.69
CA ASP A 459 -28.19 0.18 11.70
C ASP A 459 -27.43 -1.14 11.91
N LEU A 460 -26.10 -1.09 11.96
CA LEU A 460 -25.29 -2.28 12.14
C LEU A 460 -25.66 -3.06 13.42
N HIS A 461 -25.98 -2.36 14.52
CA HIS A 461 -26.31 -3.00 15.79
C HIS A 461 -27.57 -3.86 15.64
N TYR A 462 -28.64 -3.27 15.12
CA TYR A 462 -29.90 -3.97 14.92
C TYR A 462 -29.82 -5.02 13.82
N ALA A 463 -29.06 -4.79 12.75
CA ALA A 463 -28.84 -5.77 11.69
C ALA A 463 -28.19 -7.06 12.23
N ILE A 464 -27.14 -6.94 13.05
CA ILE A 464 -26.49 -8.10 13.67
C ILE A 464 -27.50 -8.83 14.57
N ARG A 465 -28.26 -8.08 15.37
CA ARG A 465 -29.20 -8.65 16.33
C ARG A 465 -30.33 -9.41 15.64
N HIS A 466 -30.92 -8.84 14.60
CA HIS A 466 -32.02 -9.47 13.87
C HIS A 466 -31.56 -10.67 13.02
N GLU A 467 -30.34 -10.65 12.47
CA GLU A 467 -29.84 -11.74 11.60
C GLU A 467 -29.22 -12.92 12.37
N PHE A 468 -28.66 -12.67 13.57
CA PHE A 468 -27.85 -13.65 14.30
C PHE A 468 -28.31 -13.92 15.74
N ASP A 469 -29.44 -13.34 16.17
CA ASP A 469 -30.05 -13.54 17.50
C ASP A 469 -29.05 -13.40 18.66
N VAL A 470 -28.19 -12.36 18.57
CA VAL A 470 -27.20 -12.07 19.61
C VAL A 470 -27.79 -11.18 20.71
N PRO A 471 -27.23 -11.22 21.94
CA PRO A 471 -27.62 -10.29 23.01
C PRO A 471 -27.46 -8.81 22.62
N ALA A 472 -28.26 -7.93 23.23
CA ALA A 472 -28.23 -6.48 22.96
C ALA A 472 -26.92 -5.79 23.37
N ASP A 473 -26.08 -6.43 24.18
CA ASP A 473 -24.75 -5.96 24.57
C ASP A 473 -23.63 -6.65 23.78
N TRP A 474 -23.97 -7.48 22.80
CA TRP A 474 -22.99 -8.18 21.99
C TRP A 474 -22.13 -7.18 21.21
N LYS A 475 -20.82 -7.39 21.30
CA LYS A 475 -19.81 -6.67 20.52
C LYS A 475 -18.90 -7.69 19.87
N PRO A 476 -18.36 -7.39 18.67
CA PRO A 476 -17.35 -8.23 18.08
C PRO A 476 -16.18 -8.39 19.06
N PRO A 477 -15.60 -9.59 19.17
CA PRO A 477 -14.49 -9.83 20.09
C PRO A 477 -13.32 -8.92 19.71
N VAL A 478 -12.94 -8.03 20.63
CA VAL A 478 -11.79 -7.15 20.45
C VAL A 478 -10.53 -7.98 20.64
N PRO A 479 -9.62 -8.05 19.64
CA PRO A 479 -8.38 -8.78 19.79
C PRO A 479 -7.59 -8.21 20.98
N PRO A 480 -6.90 -9.05 21.77
CA PRO A 480 -6.03 -8.55 22.83
C PRO A 480 -5.04 -7.53 22.27
N VAL A 481 -4.74 -6.47 23.04
CA VAL A 481 -3.86 -5.37 22.59
C VAL A 481 -2.54 -5.89 22.00
N GLN A 482 -2.01 -6.99 22.52
CA GLN A 482 -0.73 -7.59 22.09
C GLN A 482 -0.82 -8.61 20.94
N GLU A 483 -1.99 -8.80 20.33
CA GLU A 483 -2.16 -9.71 19.21
C GLU A 483 -1.23 -9.32 18.04
N PRO A 484 -0.44 -10.25 17.48
CA PRO A 484 0.48 -9.92 16.40
C PRO A 484 -0.26 -9.45 15.14
N THR A 485 -0.06 -8.20 14.76
CA THR A 485 -0.60 -7.57 13.54
C THR A 485 0.16 -7.99 12.27
N GLY A 486 1.34 -8.60 12.44
CA GLY A 486 2.24 -8.92 11.34
C GLY A 486 3.19 -7.78 10.99
N ASN A 487 2.95 -6.55 11.46
CA ASN A 487 3.85 -5.41 11.35
C ASN A 487 4.74 -5.29 12.60
N PRO A 488 6.06 -5.53 12.49
CA PRO A 488 6.97 -5.48 13.64
C PRO A 488 7.04 -4.15 14.36
N ALA A 489 6.83 -3.04 13.65
CA ALA A 489 6.86 -1.71 14.27
C ALA A 489 5.67 -1.55 15.22
N VAL A 490 4.47 -1.89 14.75
CA VAL A 490 3.22 -1.88 15.53
C VAL A 490 3.28 -2.89 16.68
N ASP A 491 3.65 -4.14 16.39
CA ASP A 491 3.67 -5.23 17.39
C ASP A 491 4.58 -4.90 18.58
N ARG A 492 5.70 -4.20 18.33
CA ARG A 492 6.62 -3.76 19.39
C ARG A 492 5.97 -2.72 20.30
N VAL A 493 5.30 -1.72 19.70
CA VAL A 493 4.60 -0.66 20.43
C VAL A 493 3.48 -1.25 21.29
N LEU A 494 2.61 -2.05 20.67
CA LEU A 494 1.47 -2.67 21.34
C LEU A 494 1.88 -3.57 22.51
N LYS A 495 2.97 -4.33 22.38
CA LYS A 495 3.50 -5.16 23.48
C LYS A 495 4.00 -4.33 24.67
N ALA A 496 4.74 -3.26 24.40
CA ALA A 496 5.24 -2.38 25.46
C ALA A 496 4.08 -1.63 26.15
N PHE A 497 3.12 -1.15 25.36
CA PHE A 497 1.90 -0.50 25.84
C PHE A 497 1.05 -1.44 26.71
N ASN A 498 0.80 -2.67 26.25
CA ASN A 498 0.06 -3.68 27.01
C ASN A 498 0.72 -4.01 28.35
N ARG A 499 2.06 -4.15 28.37
CA ARG A 499 2.83 -4.39 29.61
C ARG A 499 2.68 -3.23 30.60
N PHE A 500 2.75 -1.99 30.11
CA PHE A 500 2.58 -0.82 30.99
C PHE A 500 1.17 -0.76 31.57
N LEU A 501 0.14 -0.91 30.74
CA LEU A 501 -1.25 -0.90 31.19
C LEU A 501 -1.53 -2.03 32.20
N SER A 502 -1.05 -3.25 31.92
CA SER A 502 -1.21 -4.39 32.83
C SER A 502 -0.57 -4.14 34.20
N GLN A 503 0.61 -3.50 34.23
CA GLN A 503 1.27 -3.16 35.48
C GLN A 503 0.51 -2.08 36.26
N CYS A 504 0.02 -1.05 35.58
CA CYS A 504 -0.79 -0.01 36.21
C CYS A 504 -2.09 -0.59 36.76
N GLU A 505 -2.76 -1.45 35.99
CA GLU A 505 -4.00 -2.12 36.42
C GLU A 505 -3.77 -3.01 37.66
N GLN A 506 -2.69 -3.78 37.65
CA GLN A 506 -2.32 -4.64 38.77
C GLN A 506 -2.03 -3.84 40.06
N GLN A 507 -1.44 -2.65 39.94
CA GLN A 507 -0.98 -1.86 41.08
C GLN A 507 -2.03 -0.85 41.59
N TYR A 508 -2.80 -0.25 40.69
CA TYR A 508 -3.66 0.91 40.98
C TYR A 508 -5.15 0.69 40.65
N GLY A 509 -5.51 -0.44 40.02
CA GLY A 509 -6.86 -0.68 39.51
C GLY A 509 -7.04 -0.19 38.07
N ILE A 510 -8.27 -0.25 37.54
CA ILE A 510 -8.55 0.13 36.15
C ILE A 510 -8.45 1.67 35.99
N PRO A 511 -7.70 2.20 35.02
CA PRO A 511 -7.60 3.65 34.80
C PRO A 511 -8.93 4.24 34.31
N GLU A 512 -9.22 5.49 34.65
CA GLU A 512 -10.42 6.19 34.15
C GLU A 512 -10.37 6.43 32.64
N SER A 513 -9.18 6.75 32.12
CA SER A 513 -8.98 6.99 30.69
C SER A 513 -7.53 6.78 30.28
N VAL A 514 -7.33 6.46 29.00
CA VAL A 514 -6.00 6.35 28.38
C VAL A 514 -5.91 7.33 27.22
N SER A 515 -5.01 8.30 27.32
CA SER A 515 -4.73 9.29 26.28
C SER A 515 -3.49 8.87 25.51
N ILE A 516 -3.60 8.77 24.18
CA ILE A 516 -2.50 8.33 23.31
C ILE A 516 -2.16 9.46 22.34
N GLU A 517 -0.93 9.94 22.42
CA GLU A 517 -0.33 10.84 21.44
C GLU A 517 0.44 10.02 20.41
N THR A 518 0.16 10.25 19.14
CA THR A 518 0.80 9.55 18.03
C THR A 518 1.17 10.54 16.94
N THR A 519 2.30 10.31 16.30
CA THR A 519 2.73 10.98 15.07
C THR A 519 2.42 10.10 13.86
N LYS A 520 2.53 10.67 12.65
CA LYS A 520 2.43 9.91 11.39
C LYS A 520 3.44 8.76 11.28
N GLU A 521 4.51 8.79 12.08
CA GLU A 521 5.63 7.85 11.99
C GLU A 521 5.60 6.77 13.07
N SER A 522 4.78 6.95 14.10
CA SER A 522 4.71 6.14 15.33
C SER A 522 4.51 4.64 15.10
N PHE A 523 3.83 4.28 14.01
CA PHE A 523 3.53 2.90 13.63
C PHE A 523 4.25 2.44 12.36
N SER A 524 5.19 3.26 11.88
CA SER A 524 5.91 3.05 10.63
C SER A 524 7.30 2.42 10.84
N SER A 525 7.91 1.97 9.74
CA SER A 525 9.30 1.50 9.78
C SER A 525 10.28 2.67 9.95
N ILE A 526 11.44 2.42 10.55
CA ILE A 526 12.50 3.43 10.68
C ILE A 526 12.90 4.01 9.31
N ALA A 527 12.93 3.19 8.26
CA ALA A 527 13.22 3.65 6.91
C ALA A 527 12.18 4.70 6.45
N PHE A 528 10.90 4.42 6.62
CA PHE A 528 9.83 5.35 6.26
C PHE A 528 9.84 6.62 7.11
N GLY A 529 10.05 6.49 8.42
CA GLY A 529 10.21 7.65 9.32
C GLY A 529 11.32 8.59 8.86
N ARG A 530 12.49 8.05 8.48
CA ARG A 530 13.59 8.85 7.94
C ARG A 530 13.27 9.54 6.62
N THR A 531 12.48 8.91 5.74
CA THR A 531 12.01 9.54 4.51
C THR A 531 11.13 10.74 4.83
N LEU A 532 10.18 10.60 5.76
CA LEU A 532 9.34 11.70 6.20
C LEU A 532 10.15 12.82 6.86
N ASP A 533 11.14 12.50 7.69
CA ASP A 533 12.04 13.49 8.27
C ASP A 533 12.88 14.22 7.23
N TYR A 534 13.32 13.53 6.18
CA TYR A 534 14.03 14.14 5.07
C TYR A 534 13.13 15.09 4.29
N GLU A 535 11.91 14.67 3.95
CA GLU A 535 10.94 15.53 3.27
C GLU A 535 10.56 16.75 4.11
N ARG A 536 10.39 16.59 5.43
CA ARG A 536 10.13 17.71 6.35
C ARG A 536 11.29 18.69 6.40
N ARG A 537 12.54 18.19 6.40
CA ARG A 537 13.73 19.03 6.34
C ARG A 537 13.80 19.80 5.03
N GLN A 538 13.61 19.14 3.88
CA GLN A 538 13.56 19.83 2.59
C GLN A 538 12.48 20.92 2.54
N ARG A 539 11.27 20.64 3.03
CA ARG A 539 10.21 21.65 3.12
C ARG A 539 10.61 22.80 4.02
N ARG A 540 11.16 22.51 5.20
CA ARG A 540 11.66 23.53 6.14
C ARG A 540 12.77 24.38 5.54
N ASP A 541 13.69 23.79 4.79
CA ASP A 541 14.79 24.51 4.15
C ASP A 541 14.27 25.43 3.06
N LYS A 542 13.32 24.97 2.23
CA LYS A 542 12.62 25.82 1.25
C LYS A 542 11.85 26.95 1.93
N ASP A 543 11.10 26.66 2.99
CA ASP A 543 10.36 27.67 3.76
C ASP A 543 11.32 28.70 4.38
N ASN A 544 12.45 28.24 4.91
CA ASN A 544 13.49 29.11 5.47
C ASN A 544 14.14 30.01 4.40
N GLN A 545 14.42 29.47 3.22
CA GLN A 545 14.95 30.23 2.08
C GLN A 545 13.94 31.28 1.61
N MET A 546 12.67 30.89 1.44
CA MET A 546 11.58 31.81 1.08
C MET A 546 11.45 32.94 2.12
N ARG A 547 11.41 32.59 3.40
CA ARG A 547 11.36 33.56 4.50
C ARG A 547 12.58 34.47 4.54
N ALA A 548 13.77 33.96 4.24
CA ALA A 548 14.99 34.77 4.17
C ALA A 548 14.93 35.77 3.01
N ALA A 549 14.41 35.38 1.84
CA ALA A 549 14.19 36.28 0.72
C ALA A 549 13.18 37.39 1.07
N ILE A 550 12.08 37.04 1.74
CA ILE A 550 11.10 38.03 2.23
C ILE A 550 11.72 38.97 3.25
N ARG A 551 12.52 38.47 4.20
CA ARG A 551 13.23 39.34 5.17
C ARG A 551 14.14 40.34 4.46
N GLU A 552 14.81 39.92 3.40
CA GLU A 552 15.69 40.79 2.63
C GLU A 552 14.91 41.82 1.81
N ASP A 553 13.81 41.43 1.17
CA ASP A 553 12.91 42.34 0.47
C ASP A 553 12.31 43.39 1.43
N MET A 554 11.84 42.95 2.61
CA MET A 554 11.36 43.84 3.67
C MET A 554 12.43 44.82 4.13
N ARG A 555 13.68 44.36 4.30
CA ARG A 555 14.80 45.25 4.63
C ARG A 555 15.00 46.32 3.57
N LYS A 556 15.00 45.96 2.28
CA LYS A 556 15.19 46.90 1.18
C LYS A 556 14.06 47.92 1.08
N GLN A 557 12.80 47.49 1.23
CA GLN A 557 11.63 48.35 1.07
C GLN A 557 11.35 49.24 2.29
N LEU A 558 11.80 48.84 3.49
CA LEU A 558 11.52 49.55 4.74
C LEU A 558 12.75 50.27 5.34
N SER A 559 13.95 50.13 4.77
CA SER A 559 15.15 50.79 5.29
C SER A 559 15.21 52.27 4.92
N ASN A 560 14.61 53.14 5.74
CA ASN A 560 14.94 54.57 5.80
C ASN A 560 16.16 54.81 6.73
N GLY A 561 17.25 54.05 6.55
CA GLY A 561 18.52 54.26 7.27
C GLY A 561 18.64 53.67 8.69
N GLY A 562 17.68 52.86 9.15
CA GLY A 562 17.74 52.18 10.46
C GLY A 562 17.89 50.66 10.38
N SER A 563 18.53 50.05 11.38
CA SER A 563 18.61 48.59 11.56
C SER A 563 17.26 48.03 12.05
N PHE A 564 16.37 47.67 11.13
CA PHE A 564 15.10 47.00 11.46
C PHE A 564 15.30 45.48 11.63
N LYS A 565 15.01 44.95 12.82
CA LYS A 565 15.04 43.50 13.08
C LYS A 565 13.68 42.89 12.72
N VAL A 566 13.62 42.18 11.59
CA VAL A 566 12.40 41.50 11.11
C VAL A 566 12.13 40.26 11.96
N HIS A 567 10.98 40.21 12.65
CA HIS A 567 10.50 39.03 13.35
C HIS A 567 9.65 38.12 12.44
N ASP A 568 9.43 36.87 12.83
CA ASP A 568 8.60 35.93 12.06
C ASP A 568 7.13 36.40 11.94
N TYR A 569 6.65 37.16 12.92
CA TYR A 569 5.35 37.83 12.85
C TYR A 569 5.30 38.85 11.71
N ASP A 570 6.36 39.62 11.50
CA ASP A 570 6.44 40.63 10.45
C ASP A 570 6.46 40.02 9.06
N ILE A 571 7.16 38.90 8.87
CA ILE A 571 7.19 38.15 7.60
C ILE A 571 5.78 37.68 7.26
N ARG A 572 5.08 37.07 8.22
CA ARG A 572 3.71 36.57 8.00
C ARG A 572 2.76 37.73 7.72
N ARG A 573 2.91 38.86 8.41
CA ARG A 573 2.11 40.07 8.15
C ARG A 573 2.39 40.62 6.76
N TRP A 574 3.66 40.65 6.34
CA TRP A 574 4.08 41.09 5.01
C TRP A 574 3.44 40.24 3.92
N GLU A 575 3.56 38.91 4.01
CA GLU A 575 2.92 37.98 3.07
C GLU A 575 1.40 38.21 2.96
N ILE A 576 0.72 38.44 4.09
CA ILE A 576 -0.73 38.67 4.12
C ILE A 576 -1.07 40.00 3.46
N VAL A 577 -0.39 41.09 3.84
CA VAL A 577 -0.60 42.43 3.30
C VAL A 577 -0.37 42.46 1.78
N GLN A 578 0.72 41.84 1.29
CA GLN A 578 0.99 41.74 -0.13
C GLN A 578 -0.07 40.90 -0.86
N SER A 579 -0.49 39.76 -0.28
CA SER A 579 -1.57 38.94 -0.85
C SER A 579 -2.94 39.61 -0.86
N GLN A 580 -3.11 40.73 -0.17
CA GLN A 580 -4.32 41.53 -0.16
C GLN A 580 -4.15 42.83 -0.97
N ASN A 581 -3.12 42.90 -1.83
CA ASN A 581 -2.82 44.07 -2.64
C ASN A 581 -2.72 45.36 -1.82
N ASN A 582 -2.06 45.32 -0.65
CA ASN A 582 -1.92 46.46 0.26
C ASN A 582 -3.26 47.12 0.63
N THR A 583 -4.31 46.32 0.73
CA THR A 583 -5.67 46.78 1.07
C THR A 583 -6.17 46.09 2.32
N CYS A 584 -6.85 46.82 3.21
CA CYS A 584 -7.53 46.26 4.37
C CYS A 584 -8.60 45.28 3.89
N LEU A 585 -8.57 44.04 4.39
CA LEU A 585 -9.50 43.01 3.92
C LEU A 585 -10.97 43.39 4.18
N TYR A 586 -11.23 44.01 5.33
CA TYR A 586 -12.60 44.29 5.80
C TYR A 586 -13.20 45.53 5.17
N CYS A 587 -12.58 46.69 5.35
CA CYS A 587 -13.15 47.95 4.85
C CYS A 587 -12.66 48.36 3.46
N GLY A 588 -11.67 47.68 2.89
CA GLY A 588 -11.11 48.06 1.59
C GLY A 588 -10.21 49.30 1.62
N ALA A 589 -9.87 49.83 2.81
CA ALA A 589 -8.98 50.97 2.93
C ALA A 589 -7.58 50.66 2.39
N THR A 590 -6.98 51.62 1.70
CA THR A 590 -5.59 51.60 1.21
C THR A 590 -4.80 52.76 1.87
N SER A 591 -3.57 53.02 1.39
CA SER A 591 -2.76 54.14 1.86
C SER A 591 -3.52 55.48 1.72
N PRO A 592 -3.46 56.39 2.71
CA PRO A 592 -2.60 56.38 3.91
C PRO A 592 -3.22 55.69 5.15
N ARG A 593 -4.46 55.19 5.05
CA ARG A 593 -5.22 54.61 6.17
C ARG A 593 -4.82 53.17 6.46
N PHE A 594 -4.35 52.45 5.45
CA PHE A 594 -3.82 51.10 5.57
C PHE A 594 -2.52 50.97 4.78
N SER A 595 -1.49 50.52 5.48
CA SER A 595 -0.14 50.25 4.96
C SER A 595 0.49 49.19 5.88
N PHE A 596 1.62 48.60 5.48
CA PHE A 596 2.25 47.54 6.27
C PHE A 596 2.50 47.94 7.74
N ASP A 597 3.02 49.16 7.98
CA ASP A 597 3.30 49.72 9.30
C ASP A 597 2.04 49.95 10.16
N LYS A 598 0.91 50.23 9.51
CA LYS A 598 -0.40 50.48 10.17
C LYS A 598 -1.32 49.27 10.17
N SER A 599 -0.88 48.14 9.61
CA SER A 599 -1.69 46.92 9.51
C SER A 599 -1.57 46.05 10.76
N GLU A 600 -2.69 45.45 11.16
CA GLU A 600 -2.75 44.45 12.22
C GLU A 600 -3.21 43.11 11.64
N LEU A 601 -2.75 42.00 12.25
CA LEU A 601 -3.24 40.66 11.89
C LEU A 601 -4.40 40.27 12.80
N ASP A 602 -5.59 40.19 12.22
CA ASP A 602 -6.78 39.70 12.89
C ASP A 602 -7.00 38.21 12.66
N HIS A 603 -7.59 37.53 13.65
CA HIS A 603 -8.12 36.18 13.48
C HIS A 603 -9.59 36.27 13.06
N ILE A 604 -9.89 35.90 11.82
CA ILE A 604 -11.24 35.97 11.22
C ILE A 604 -12.26 35.28 12.15
N VAL A 605 -11.88 34.11 12.67
CA VAL A 605 -12.54 33.43 13.80
C VAL A 605 -11.65 33.56 15.05
N PRO A 606 -12.14 34.20 16.13
CA PRO A 606 -11.37 34.52 17.33
C PRO A 606 -10.89 33.28 18.10
N ARG A 607 -9.81 33.44 18.88
CA ARG A 607 -9.19 32.35 19.66
C ARG A 607 -10.07 31.80 20.78
N ARG A 608 -10.87 32.65 21.43
CA ARG A 608 -11.81 32.24 22.47
C ARG A 608 -13.09 31.69 21.81
N GLY A 609 -13.05 30.41 21.44
CA GLY A 609 -14.17 29.69 20.81
C GLY A 609 -13.76 28.32 20.26
N VAL A 610 -14.74 27.43 20.02
CA VAL A 610 -14.51 26.12 19.42
C VAL A 610 -14.22 26.29 17.93
N GLY A 611 -13.07 25.81 17.45
CA GLY A 611 -12.68 25.88 16.03
C GLY A 611 -11.67 26.97 15.65
N SER A 612 -11.04 27.62 16.64
CA SER A 612 -9.99 28.61 16.38
C SER A 612 -8.65 27.95 16.07
N ASP A 613 -7.99 28.40 14.99
CA ASP A 613 -6.61 28.03 14.71
C ASP A 613 -5.77 29.26 14.34
N SER A 614 -4.45 29.15 14.50
CA SER A 614 -3.48 30.16 14.05
C SER A 614 -2.94 29.86 12.65
N LYS A 615 -3.71 29.14 11.83
CA LYS A 615 -3.32 28.87 10.44
C LYS A 615 -3.49 30.14 9.62
N ARG A 616 -2.74 30.22 8.52
CA ARG A 616 -2.77 31.32 7.57
C ARG A 616 -4.18 31.58 7.01
N THR A 617 -5.01 30.55 6.90
CA THR A 617 -6.39 30.62 6.40
C THR A 617 -7.34 31.37 7.33
N ASN A 618 -7.00 31.48 8.62
CA ASN A 618 -7.80 32.20 9.61
C ASN A 618 -7.21 33.60 9.92
N MET A 619 -6.24 34.08 9.13
CA MET A 619 -5.55 35.35 9.37
C MET A 619 -5.80 36.34 8.23
N ALA A 620 -6.14 37.58 8.60
CA ALA A 620 -6.35 38.69 7.68
C ALA A 620 -5.56 39.91 8.13
N ALA A 621 -5.01 40.68 7.19
CA ALA A 621 -4.44 41.98 7.49
C ALA A 621 -5.55 43.05 7.41
N VAL A 622 -5.72 43.81 8.49
CA VAL A 622 -6.83 44.76 8.64
C VAL A 622 -6.31 46.07 9.23
N CYS A 623 -7.07 47.15 9.04
CA CYS A 623 -6.75 48.42 9.70
C CYS A 623 -7.10 48.35 11.20
N PRO A 624 -6.44 49.16 12.05
CA PRO A 624 -6.62 49.09 13.49
C PRO A 624 -8.07 49.35 13.92
N GLU A 625 -8.80 50.21 13.20
CA GLU A 625 -10.19 50.53 13.55
C GLU A 625 -11.13 49.32 13.34
N CYS A 626 -10.94 48.59 12.23
CA CYS A 626 -11.69 47.37 11.96
C CYS A 626 -11.38 46.27 12.97
N ASN A 627 -10.10 46.09 13.33
CA ASN A 627 -9.69 45.09 14.30
C ASN A 627 -10.23 45.40 15.71
N ALA A 628 -10.12 46.65 16.15
CA ALA A 628 -10.63 47.11 17.43
C ALA A 628 -12.16 46.96 17.53
N SER A 629 -12.89 47.32 16.47
CA SER A 629 -14.34 47.18 16.39
C SER A 629 -14.78 45.72 16.44
N LYS A 630 -14.09 44.83 15.69
CA LYS A 630 -14.40 43.39 15.66
C LYS A 630 -14.13 42.71 17.00
N SER A 631 -13.03 43.08 17.67
CA SER A 631 -12.66 42.51 18.96
C SER A 631 -12.70 40.98 18.91
N ASN A 632 -13.32 40.33 19.90
CA ASN A 632 -13.41 38.87 20.00
C ASN A 632 -14.68 38.28 19.35
N VAL A 633 -15.26 38.97 18.35
CA VAL A 633 -16.43 38.51 17.59
C VAL A 633 -15.97 37.87 16.26
N PRO A 634 -16.52 36.72 15.83
CA PRO A 634 -16.25 36.18 14.49
C PRO A 634 -16.64 37.17 13.39
N PHE A 635 -15.83 37.27 12.34
CA PHE A 635 -16.06 38.21 11.23
C PHE A 635 -17.47 38.08 10.63
N ALA A 636 -17.96 36.85 10.44
CA ALA A 636 -19.29 36.58 9.89
C ALA A 636 -20.45 37.15 10.72
N VAL A 637 -20.22 37.40 12.02
CA VAL A 637 -21.20 38.07 12.89
C VAL A 637 -20.94 39.57 12.90
N TRP A 638 -19.68 39.97 13.03
CA TRP A 638 -19.28 41.38 13.09
C TRP A 638 -19.66 42.17 11.84
N VAL A 639 -19.64 41.56 10.65
CA VAL A 639 -20.03 42.22 9.39
C VAL A 639 -21.49 42.74 9.40
N HIS A 640 -22.34 42.27 10.32
CA HIS A 640 -23.71 42.75 10.50
C HIS A 640 -23.88 43.80 11.61
N SER A 641 -22.79 44.18 12.30
CA SER A 641 -22.76 45.24 13.32
C SER A 641 -23.12 46.61 12.74
N ASP A 642 -23.47 47.53 13.64
CA ASP A 642 -23.75 48.92 13.26
C ASP A 642 -22.50 49.59 12.65
N TYR A 643 -21.31 49.33 13.22
CA TYR A 643 -20.04 49.80 12.67
C TYR A 643 -19.83 49.37 11.22
N ALA A 644 -20.07 48.09 10.90
CA ALA A 644 -19.92 47.59 9.54
C ALA A 644 -20.93 48.24 8.58
N ARG A 645 -22.18 48.44 9.03
CA ARG A 645 -23.23 49.11 8.24
C ARG A 645 -22.89 50.58 7.96
N GLU A 646 -22.44 51.33 8.96
CA GLU A 646 -22.05 52.75 8.82
C GLU A 646 -20.85 52.95 7.87
N HIS A 647 -19.96 51.96 7.81
CA HIS A 647 -18.75 52.02 6.98
C HIS A 647 -18.90 51.29 5.63
N GLY A 648 -20.13 50.87 5.28
CA GLY A 648 -20.41 50.19 4.01
C GLY A 648 -19.68 48.85 3.85
N ILE A 649 -19.38 48.16 4.95
CA ILE A 649 -18.66 46.88 4.93
C ILE A 649 -19.67 45.76 4.74
N THR A 650 -19.66 45.12 3.57
CA THR A 650 -20.53 43.96 3.29
C THR A 650 -19.73 42.66 3.15
N MET A 651 -20.41 41.53 3.38
CA MET A 651 -19.82 40.20 3.17
C MET A 651 -19.35 40.02 1.71
N ASN A 652 -20.15 40.49 0.75
CA ASN A 652 -19.85 40.35 -0.68
C ASN A 652 -18.59 41.14 -1.08
N ASP A 653 -18.39 42.34 -0.53
CA ASP A 653 -17.20 43.14 -0.83
C ASP A 653 -15.92 42.47 -0.31
N VAL A 654 -15.98 41.87 0.87
CA VAL A 654 -14.85 41.14 1.43
C VAL A 654 -14.53 39.88 0.62
N ILE A 655 -15.55 39.13 0.19
CA ILE A 655 -15.38 37.98 -0.70
C ILE A 655 -14.81 38.42 -2.05
N ALA A 656 -15.31 39.52 -2.63
CA ALA A 656 -14.82 40.07 -3.89
C ALA A 656 -13.33 40.42 -3.82
N ARG A 657 -12.89 41.04 -2.71
CA ARG A 657 -11.46 41.34 -2.49
C ARG A 657 -10.61 40.07 -2.44
N LEU A 658 -11.06 39.02 -1.75
CA LEU A 658 -10.37 37.72 -1.73
C LEU A 658 -10.24 37.08 -3.13
N THR A 659 -11.24 37.25 -3.99
CA THR A 659 -11.20 36.74 -5.36
C THR A 659 -10.37 37.60 -6.30
N SER A 660 -10.38 38.93 -6.13
CA SER A 660 -9.59 39.85 -6.96
C SER A 660 -8.10 39.79 -6.66
N SER A 661 -7.71 39.35 -5.46
CA SER A 661 -6.31 39.18 -5.07
C SER A 661 -5.68 37.85 -5.53
N ARG A 662 -6.40 37.04 -6.32
CA ARG A 662 -5.90 35.76 -6.89
C ARG A 662 -5.41 35.84 -8.35
N CYS A 663 -5.38 37.03 -8.96
CA CYS A 663 -4.80 37.26 -10.29
C CYS A 663 -3.33 37.64 -10.22
#